data_AF-A0A6L9ZHP2-F1
#
_entry.id   AF-A0A6L9ZHP2-F1
#
_cell.length_a   1.000
_cell.length_b   1.000
_cell.length_c   1.000
_cell.angle_alpha   90.00
_cell.angle_beta   90.00
_cell.angle_gamma   90.00
#
_symmetry.space_group_name_H-M   'P 1'
#
loop_
_entity.id
_entity.type
_entity.pdbx_description
1 polymer ?
#
loop_
_entity_poly.entity_id
_entity_poly.type
_entity_poly.pdbx_seq_one_letter_code
_entity_poly.pdbx_strand_id
1 'polypeptide(L)'
;MVLVWLNFLIETVPISDTDRAMSGLYDLQLVVLCIAIASIVTYTVLILARQVKTSQKTNRKAWLIGGAMIMGIGIWSIHFLGMLAFRFPTPITYDTPMVLLSYWVAVLISGAVLYSVSRINNLRQLMVGSVVMGLAIASIPYLLIAAMRIPGLIHYNLFFVALSVVIASLTSFFILWLSFDVGVGTGKVLHGWKVCWAVILGLAITSVHYTTMMAAKFPVTPPLDTGFSATLNTSVVTSTIGITNLIISSLTLLASNYEQKTSKALQALRQEALQESERLFRTVIREMQVGVLLFEAKTEFMLFNQAALDILGFTESELLDKSPFGSDWTIIHEDTTPFPTESRPIQQAISTRKLVRNVVMGVHNQATKDWVWLLVNADPQVGVDGSVEQVICTFSDITNRKRAEEALQQAEANYRSIFENSVEGIYQITPDGRFISANPALARIYGYSCPEELVESITNVSKQIYVDTEGRNEFTDRIAENGAVSSIEAQAYRKDGSVISILENVRPVRDTNGNLLYYEGSVEDITERKRVELALLEREEQYRSVVENVQEVIFQTDGVGVFTFLNPTWTEMTGFSVADSIGTNFIDYLYPDDRQTNIELFQSLISNKQEYYQQELRYITKDGGSGWLEIQAQLTLDPDSTITGTSGTIRDITNRKLTESHLEESEKQLRQVIDLVPHFIYAKNRDGEFLLANKAVAEAYGTTVDELLYHRDEDF
;
A
#
# COMPACT_ATOMS: atom_id res chain seq x y z
N MET A 1 69.55 39.87 -34.29
CA MET A 1 69.64 39.08 -35.52
C MET A 1 68.70 39.59 -36.61
N VAL A 2 67.37 39.68 -36.38
CA VAL A 2 66.41 40.24 -37.36
C VAL A 2 66.65 41.73 -37.65
N LEU A 3 66.95 42.56 -36.65
CA LEU A 3 67.33 43.97 -36.85
C LEU A 3 68.68 44.13 -37.60
N VAL A 4 69.60 43.20 -37.40
CA VAL A 4 70.89 43.15 -38.13
C VAL A 4 70.65 42.71 -39.58
N TRP A 5 69.71 41.79 -39.81
CA TRP A 5 69.25 41.37 -41.13
C TRP A 5 68.42 42.43 -41.87
N LEU A 6 67.60 43.21 -41.16
CA LEU A 6 66.88 44.37 -41.70
C LEU A 6 67.85 45.48 -42.11
N ASN A 7 68.88 45.77 -41.30
CA ASN A 7 69.97 46.67 -41.72
C ASN A 7 70.69 46.13 -42.97
N PHE A 8 70.96 44.83 -43.03
CA PHE A 8 71.60 44.18 -44.18
C PHE A 8 70.71 44.12 -45.44
N LEU A 9 69.38 44.21 -45.28
CA LEU A 9 68.38 44.24 -46.36
C LEU A 9 68.08 45.67 -46.85
N ILE A 10 68.28 46.66 -45.99
CA ILE A 10 68.05 48.08 -46.27
C ILE A 10 69.31 48.73 -46.87
N GLU A 11 70.51 48.25 -46.53
CA GLU A 11 71.75 48.71 -47.16
C GLU A 11 72.00 48.04 -48.52
N THR A 12 72.39 48.86 -49.49
CA THR A 12 72.81 48.44 -50.83
C THR A 12 73.94 47.42 -50.72
N VAL A 13 73.76 46.19 -51.22
CA VAL A 13 74.89 45.30 -51.50
C VAL A 13 75.65 45.90 -52.70
N PRO A 14 76.89 46.41 -52.53
CA PRO A 14 77.69 46.83 -53.67
C PRO A 14 78.19 45.55 -54.35
N ILE A 15 77.66 45.25 -55.53
CA ILE A 15 78.21 44.18 -56.37
C ILE A 15 79.45 44.77 -57.05
N SER A 16 80.60 44.12 -56.90
CA SER A 16 81.89 44.55 -57.46
C SER A 16 81.79 44.87 -58.95
N ASP A 17 82.47 45.93 -59.40
CA ASP A 17 82.49 46.59 -60.73
C ASP A 17 82.75 45.71 -61.98
N THR A 18 82.72 44.38 -61.86
CA THR A 18 82.94 43.44 -62.98
C THR A 18 81.69 42.72 -63.48
N ASP A 19 80.54 42.84 -62.80
CA ASP A 19 79.25 42.27 -63.24
C ASP A 19 78.19 43.38 -63.41
N ARG A 20 77.73 43.67 -64.63
CA ARG A 20 76.64 44.63 -64.91
C ARG A 20 75.27 44.11 -64.42
N ALA A 21 74.98 44.25 -63.12
CA ALA A 21 73.68 43.94 -62.51
C ALA A 21 72.91 45.23 -62.10
N MET A 22 71.58 45.23 -62.25
CA MET A 22 70.73 46.35 -61.81
C MET A 22 70.68 46.42 -60.28
N SER A 23 70.95 47.60 -59.72
CA SER A 23 70.70 47.91 -58.31
C SER A 23 69.32 48.56 -58.13
N GLY A 24 68.66 48.29 -57.00
CA GLY A 24 67.35 48.84 -56.68
C GLY A 24 67.23 49.13 -55.17
N LEU A 25 66.21 49.91 -54.81
CA LEU A 25 65.92 50.31 -53.43
C LEU A 25 64.58 49.74 -52.99
N TYR A 26 64.46 49.33 -51.73
CA TYR A 26 63.19 48.89 -51.16
C TYR A 26 62.36 50.07 -50.65
N ASP A 27 61.06 50.04 -50.95
CA ASP A 27 60.08 50.93 -50.35
C ASP A 27 59.75 50.46 -48.93
N LEU A 28 60.24 51.22 -47.95
CA LEU A 28 60.09 50.88 -46.53
C LEU A 28 58.64 50.77 -46.09
N GLN A 29 57.71 51.55 -46.67
CA GLN A 29 56.30 51.50 -46.30
C GLN A 29 55.67 50.16 -46.72
N LEU A 30 56.03 49.68 -47.91
CA LEU A 30 55.57 48.39 -48.43
C LEU A 30 56.21 47.23 -47.67
N VAL A 31 57.48 47.33 -47.29
CA VAL A 31 58.15 46.32 -46.45
C VAL A 31 57.44 46.17 -45.11
N VAL A 32 57.13 47.29 -44.44
CA VAL A 32 56.40 47.27 -43.16
C VAL A 32 54.99 46.69 -43.33
N LEU A 33 54.29 47.06 -44.42
CA LEU A 33 52.97 46.51 -44.74
C LEU A 33 53.02 44.99 -44.99
N CYS A 34 54.03 44.50 -45.72
CA CYS A 34 54.27 43.06 -45.92
C CYS A 34 54.45 42.32 -44.59
N ILE A 35 55.26 42.86 -43.69
CA ILE A 35 55.50 42.25 -42.36
C ILE A 35 54.21 42.22 -41.53
N ALA A 36 53.43 43.30 -41.55
CA ALA A 36 52.16 43.37 -40.85
C ALA A 36 51.15 42.35 -41.40
N ILE A 37 51.01 42.28 -42.72
CA ILE A 37 50.17 41.30 -43.41
C ILE A 37 50.64 39.87 -43.09
N ALA A 38 51.95 39.61 -43.18
CA ALA A 38 52.53 38.29 -42.87
C ALA A 38 52.24 37.85 -41.43
N SER A 39 52.30 38.78 -40.49
CA SER A 39 51.98 38.52 -39.08
C SER A 39 50.51 38.16 -38.89
N ILE A 40 49.60 38.91 -39.52
CA ILE A 40 48.14 38.66 -39.45
C ILE A 40 47.77 37.34 -40.13
N VAL A 41 48.31 37.08 -41.31
CA VAL A 41 48.08 35.83 -42.05
C VAL A 41 48.56 34.66 -41.20
N THR A 42 49.76 34.74 -40.62
CA THR A 42 50.30 33.67 -39.76
C THR A 42 49.46 33.45 -38.51
N TYR A 43 48.93 34.51 -37.91
CA TYR A 43 48.01 34.39 -36.78
C TYR A 43 46.71 33.67 -37.19
N THR A 44 46.14 34.04 -38.34
CA THR A 44 44.96 33.41 -38.92
C THR A 44 45.21 31.93 -39.22
N VAL A 45 46.40 31.57 -39.73
CA VAL A 45 46.83 30.18 -39.97
C VAL A 45 46.77 29.36 -38.69
N LEU A 46 47.32 29.86 -37.59
CA LEU A 46 47.33 29.15 -36.30
C LEU A 46 45.92 28.89 -35.75
N ILE A 47 44.98 29.79 -36.03
CA ILE A 47 43.56 29.63 -35.64
C ILE A 47 42.86 28.61 -36.53
N LEU A 48 43.00 28.73 -37.85
CA LEU A 48 42.41 27.82 -38.83
C LEU A 48 42.93 26.38 -38.66
N ALA A 49 44.23 26.23 -38.45
CA ALA A 49 44.89 24.96 -38.15
C ALA A 49 44.22 24.24 -36.97
N ARG A 50 43.91 24.98 -35.89
CA ARG A 50 43.18 24.45 -34.74
C ARG A 50 41.76 24.04 -35.12
N GLN A 51 41.02 24.89 -35.83
CA GLN A 51 39.64 24.60 -36.20
C GLN A 51 39.54 23.35 -37.06
N VAL A 52 40.36 23.23 -38.10
CA VAL A 52 40.44 22.03 -38.95
C VAL A 52 40.67 20.76 -38.09
N LYS A 53 41.53 20.84 -37.08
CA LYS A 53 41.80 19.71 -36.17
C LYS A 53 40.59 19.37 -35.28
N THR A 54 39.90 20.37 -34.72
CA THR A 54 38.79 20.17 -33.76
C THR A 54 37.42 19.95 -34.40
N SER A 55 37.21 20.38 -35.65
CA SER A 55 35.91 20.27 -36.32
C SER A 55 35.54 18.82 -36.65
N GLN A 56 34.24 18.53 -36.59
CA GLN A 56 33.67 17.26 -37.03
C GLN A 56 33.93 17.01 -38.52
N LYS A 57 33.91 15.73 -38.95
CA LYS A 57 34.30 15.30 -40.32
C LYS A 57 33.59 16.07 -41.45
N THR A 58 32.33 16.43 -41.26
CA THR A 58 31.52 17.19 -42.23
C THR A 58 32.01 18.64 -42.36
N ASN A 59 32.21 19.33 -41.24
CA ASN A 59 32.67 20.73 -41.22
C ASN A 59 34.17 20.87 -41.50
N ARG A 60 34.97 19.82 -41.29
CA ARG A 60 36.42 19.83 -41.55
C ARG A 60 36.74 20.10 -43.03
N LYS A 61 35.93 19.58 -43.97
CA LYS A 61 36.14 19.82 -45.41
C LYS A 61 35.97 21.30 -45.76
N ALA A 62 34.94 21.94 -45.22
CA ALA A 62 34.70 23.38 -45.42
C ALA A 62 35.84 24.22 -44.85
N TRP A 63 36.30 23.89 -43.64
CA TRP A 63 37.44 24.56 -43.01
C TRP A 63 38.76 24.37 -43.77
N LEU A 64 39.00 23.20 -44.36
CA LEU A 64 40.17 22.95 -45.21
C LEU A 64 40.15 23.79 -46.49
N ILE A 65 39.03 23.81 -47.20
CA ILE A 65 38.89 24.54 -48.48
C ILE A 65 38.94 26.05 -48.25
N GLY A 66 38.13 26.55 -47.31
CA GLY A 66 38.10 27.98 -46.98
C GLY A 66 39.43 28.46 -46.43
N GLY A 67 40.04 27.70 -45.50
CA GLY A 67 41.34 28.02 -44.95
C GLY A 67 42.45 28.02 -46.00
N ALA A 68 42.43 27.08 -46.96
CA ALA A 68 43.39 27.04 -48.06
C ALA A 68 43.32 28.28 -48.94
N MET A 69 42.11 28.75 -49.27
CA MET A 69 41.92 29.97 -50.06
C MET A 69 42.42 31.20 -49.31
N ILE A 70 42.01 31.38 -48.04
CA ILE A 70 42.38 32.54 -47.23
C ILE A 70 43.90 32.61 -47.00
N MET A 71 44.52 31.48 -46.64
CA MET A 71 45.96 31.40 -46.46
C MET A 71 46.72 31.58 -47.77
N GLY A 72 46.22 31.02 -48.88
CA GLY A 72 46.83 31.16 -50.20
C GLY A 72 46.85 32.60 -50.67
N ILE A 73 45.72 33.31 -50.52
CA ILE A 73 45.63 34.77 -50.77
C ILE A 73 46.66 35.51 -49.92
N GLY A 74 46.75 35.20 -48.62
CA GLY A 74 47.69 35.86 -47.71
C GLY A 74 49.16 35.65 -48.07
N ILE A 75 49.58 34.40 -48.31
CA ILE A 75 50.97 34.06 -48.67
C ILE A 75 51.33 34.69 -50.02
N TRP A 76 50.46 34.57 -51.02
CA TRP A 76 50.67 35.19 -52.33
C TRP A 76 50.77 36.72 -52.22
N SER A 77 49.90 37.35 -51.42
CA SER A 77 49.91 38.81 -51.21
C SER A 77 51.22 39.30 -50.61
N ILE A 78 51.79 38.59 -49.62
CA ILE A 78 53.08 38.94 -49.00
C ILE A 78 54.19 38.95 -50.04
N HIS A 79 54.26 37.91 -50.87
CA HIS A 79 55.32 37.79 -51.87
C HIS A 79 55.13 38.78 -53.02
N PHE A 80 53.91 38.93 -53.55
CA PHE A 80 53.66 39.87 -54.65
C PHE A 80 53.87 41.33 -54.23
N LEU A 81 53.39 41.71 -53.04
CA LEU A 81 53.63 43.04 -52.47
C LEU A 81 55.12 43.26 -52.19
N GLY A 82 55.83 42.21 -51.77
CA GLY A 82 57.28 42.23 -51.62
C GLY A 82 58.02 42.43 -52.96
N MET A 83 57.49 41.94 -54.08
CA MET A 83 58.03 42.25 -55.41
C MET A 83 57.83 43.72 -55.77
N LEU A 84 56.65 44.27 -55.47
CA LEU A 84 56.32 45.69 -55.69
C LEU A 84 57.13 46.63 -54.78
N ALA A 85 57.56 46.15 -53.61
CA ALA A 85 58.41 46.89 -52.70
C ALA A 85 59.80 47.17 -53.27
N PHE A 86 60.32 46.33 -54.16
CA PHE A 86 61.62 46.55 -54.78
C PHE A 86 61.49 47.48 -55.99
N ARG A 87 62.03 48.70 -55.89
CA ARG A 87 61.99 49.70 -56.96
C ARG A 87 63.15 49.46 -57.91
N PHE A 88 62.81 49.02 -59.11
CA PHE A 88 63.77 48.91 -60.21
C PHE A 88 64.01 50.29 -60.86
N PRO A 89 65.21 50.54 -61.42
CA PRO A 89 65.51 51.74 -62.18
C PRO A 89 64.63 51.91 -63.43
N THR A 90 64.11 50.81 -63.97
CA THR A 90 63.18 50.77 -65.10
C THR A 90 61.83 50.17 -64.70
N PRO A 91 60.71 50.62 -65.29
CA PRO A 91 59.40 50.06 -65.00
C PRO A 91 59.31 48.60 -65.46
N ILE A 92 58.98 47.70 -64.53
CA ILE A 92 58.79 46.27 -64.81
C ILE A 92 57.32 45.98 -65.07
N THR A 93 57.06 45.19 -66.11
CA THR A 93 55.74 44.60 -66.37
C THR A 93 55.73 43.13 -65.93
N TYR A 94 54.55 42.63 -65.59
CA TYR A 94 54.36 41.27 -65.11
C TYR A 94 53.49 40.47 -66.08
N ASP A 95 53.80 39.20 -66.25
CA ASP A 95 52.98 38.27 -67.01
C ASP A 95 51.78 37.81 -66.18
N THR A 96 50.59 38.33 -66.51
CA THR A 96 49.36 38.11 -65.73
C THR A 96 49.02 36.62 -65.53
N PRO A 97 49.13 35.72 -66.53
CA PRO A 97 48.88 34.29 -66.33
C PRO A 97 49.84 33.67 -65.31
N MET A 98 51.12 34.06 -65.31
CA MET A 98 52.12 33.53 -64.39
C MET A 98 51.91 34.06 -62.95
N VAL A 99 51.47 35.32 -62.82
CA VAL A 99 51.05 35.90 -61.52
C VAL A 99 49.81 35.19 -60.97
N LEU A 100 48.83 34.83 -61.82
CA LEU A 100 47.66 34.06 -61.41
C LEU A 100 48.00 32.60 -61.09
N LEU A 101 48.97 32.01 -61.80
CA LEU A 101 49.47 30.67 -61.49
C LEU A 101 50.11 30.65 -60.09
N SER A 102 50.90 31.67 -59.74
CA SER A 102 51.51 31.74 -58.40
C SER A 102 50.50 31.87 -57.29
N TYR A 103 49.36 32.54 -57.55
CA TYR A 103 48.23 32.57 -56.64
C TYR A 103 47.63 31.18 -56.38
N TRP A 104 47.31 30.43 -57.44
CA TRP A 104 46.73 29.09 -57.29
C TRP A 104 47.69 28.09 -56.66
N VAL A 105 48.99 28.20 -56.97
CA VAL A 105 50.04 27.43 -56.31
C VAL A 105 50.06 27.74 -54.80
N ALA A 106 49.97 29.01 -54.40
CA ALA A 106 49.89 29.38 -52.99
C ALA A 106 48.66 28.80 -52.27
N VAL A 107 47.50 28.74 -52.93
CA VAL A 107 46.27 28.11 -52.40
C VAL A 107 46.43 26.60 -52.24
N LEU A 108 46.97 25.91 -53.24
CA LEU A 108 47.21 24.47 -53.18
C LEU A 108 48.19 24.10 -52.06
N ILE A 109 49.28 24.86 -51.95
CA ILE A 109 50.28 24.70 -50.90
C ILE A 109 49.61 24.90 -49.53
N SER A 110 48.82 25.97 -49.37
CA SER A 110 48.09 26.25 -48.13
C SER A 110 47.11 25.13 -47.74
N GLY A 111 46.40 24.56 -48.72
CA GLY A 111 45.53 23.40 -48.49
C GLY A 111 46.30 22.16 -48.05
N ALA A 112 47.47 21.92 -48.66
CA ALA A 112 48.37 20.84 -48.25
C ALA A 112 48.92 21.05 -46.82
N VAL A 113 49.18 22.30 -46.40
CA VAL A 113 49.53 22.63 -45.00
C VAL A 113 48.42 22.17 -44.08
N LEU A 114 47.22 22.70 -44.26
CA LEU A 114 46.10 22.48 -43.34
C LEU A 114 45.69 21.02 -43.30
N TYR A 115 45.74 20.33 -44.44
CA TYR A 115 45.49 18.91 -44.52
C TYR A 115 46.55 18.10 -43.75
N SER A 116 47.82 18.44 -43.90
CA SER A 116 48.91 17.80 -43.16
C SER A 116 48.76 18.03 -41.66
N VAL A 117 48.47 19.27 -41.22
CA VAL A 117 48.20 19.61 -39.81
C VAL A 117 47.05 18.77 -39.24
N SER A 118 46.02 18.47 -40.05
CA SER A 118 44.89 17.65 -39.61
C SER A 118 45.22 16.18 -39.36
N ARG A 119 46.39 15.70 -39.81
CA ARG A 119 46.80 14.29 -39.79
C ARG A 119 48.15 14.01 -39.11
N ILE A 120 48.97 15.02 -38.86
CA ILE A 120 50.26 14.86 -38.16
C ILE A 120 49.98 14.45 -36.71
N ASN A 121 50.39 13.23 -36.38
CA ASN A 121 50.27 12.66 -35.04
C ASN A 121 51.62 12.33 -34.40
N ASN A 122 52.73 12.48 -35.12
CA ASN A 122 54.08 12.16 -34.63
C ASN A 122 55.17 13.08 -35.20
N LEU A 123 56.34 13.05 -34.56
CA LEU A 123 57.50 13.89 -34.90
C LEU A 123 58.05 13.63 -36.32
N ARG A 124 57.98 12.39 -36.82
CA ARG A 124 58.46 12.06 -38.17
C ARG A 124 57.61 12.75 -39.24
N GLN A 125 56.29 12.68 -39.11
CA GLN A 125 55.35 13.36 -40.02
C GLN A 125 55.52 14.88 -39.96
N LEU A 126 55.80 15.44 -38.77
CA LEU A 126 56.11 16.86 -38.61
C LEU A 126 57.35 17.27 -39.41
N MET A 127 58.45 16.52 -39.28
CA MET A 127 59.73 16.81 -39.96
C MET A 127 59.61 16.69 -41.48
N VAL A 128 58.97 15.63 -41.98
CA VAL A 128 58.74 15.47 -43.43
C VAL A 128 57.81 16.57 -43.94
N GLY A 129 56.74 16.85 -43.20
CA GLY A 129 55.79 17.92 -43.53
C GLY A 129 56.45 19.29 -43.61
N SER A 130 57.36 19.62 -42.68
CA SER A 130 58.04 20.91 -42.65
C SER A 130 59.00 21.12 -43.82
N VAL A 131 59.69 20.08 -44.28
CA VAL A 131 60.61 20.18 -45.42
C VAL A 131 59.83 20.33 -46.73
N VAL A 132 58.82 19.49 -46.95
CA VAL A 132 57.96 19.55 -48.15
C VAL A 132 57.27 20.91 -48.24
N MET A 133 56.77 21.41 -47.10
CA MET A 133 56.10 22.68 -47.03
C MET A 133 57.06 23.88 -47.15
N GLY A 134 58.25 23.78 -46.57
CA GLY A 134 59.30 24.79 -46.73
C GLY A 134 59.70 24.99 -48.18
N LEU A 135 59.93 23.91 -48.92
CA LEU A 135 60.21 23.93 -50.36
C LEU A 135 59.06 24.60 -51.14
N ALA A 136 57.83 24.26 -50.79
CA ALA A 136 56.65 24.83 -51.41
C ALA A 136 56.52 26.34 -51.17
N ILE A 137 56.66 26.80 -49.92
CA ILE A 137 56.64 28.25 -49.58
C ILE A 137 57.76 28.99 -50.29
N ALA A 138 58.97 28.44 -50.30
CA ALA A 138 60.12 29.06 -50.96
C ALA A 138 59.92 29.20 -52.48
N SER A 139 59.15 28.32 -53.13
CA SER A 139 58.94 28.34 -54.58
C SER A 139 58.11 29.54 -55.09
N ILE A 140 57.22 30.09 -54.25
CA ILE A 140 56.28 31.17 -54.63
C ILE A 140 57.00 32.44 -55.10
N PRO A 141 57.97 33.01 -54.36
CA PRO A 141 58.69 34.19 -54.81
C PRO A 141 59.53 33.95 -56.08
N TYR A 142 60.05 32.73 -56.33
CA TYR A 142 60.72 32.41 -57.60
C TYR A 142 59.74 32.41 -58.78
N LEU A 143 58.53 31.88 -58.57
CA LEU A 143 57.50 31.89 -59.60
C LEU A 143 57.05 33.32 -59.95
N LEU A 144 57.05 34.22 -58.97
CA LEU A 144 56.80 35.64 -59.17
C LEU A 144 57.96 36.38 -59.84
N ILE A 145 59.22 36.06 -59.54
CA ILE A 145 60.38 36.54 -60.28
C ILE A 145 60.30 36.09 -61.75
N ALA A 146 59.94 34.82 -61.99
CA ALA A 146 59.75 34.29 -63.34
C ALA A 146 58.59 34.96 -64.09
N ALA A 147 57.61 35.53 -63.38
CA ALA A 147 56.54 36.32 -63.97
C ALA A 147 56.98 37.73 -64.40
N MET A 148 58.14 38.21 -63.96
CA MET A 148 58.65 39.52 -64.36
C MET A 148 59.12 39.50 -65.82
N ARG A 149 58.62 40.42 -66.63
CA ARG A 149 59.07 40.59 -68.02
C ARG A 149 60.31 41.48 -68.03
N ILE A 150 61.47 40.87 -67.81
CA ILE A 150 62.78 41.53 -67.84
C ILE A 150 63.58 41.03 -69.06
N PRO A 151 64.19 41.93 -69.86
CA PRO A 151 65.05 41.52 -70.95
C PRO A 151 66.38 40.94 -70.45
N GLY A 152 66.57 39.63 -70.66
CA GLY A 152 67.78 38.89 -70.30
C GLY A 152 67.53 37.70 -69.38
N LEU A 153 68.50 36.79 -69.29
CA LEU A 153 68.41 35.64 -68.40
C LEU A 153 68.72 36.07 -66.96
N ILE A 154 67.80 35.78 -66.03
CA ILE A 154 68.02 35.98 -64.59
C ILE A 154 68.97 34.89 -64.10
N HIS A 155 70.10 35.30 -63.52
CA HIS A 155 71.05 34.38 -62.92
C HIS A 155 70.78 34.22 -61.43
N TYR A 156 70.78 32.98 -60.94
CA TYR A 156 70.51 32.68 -59.54
C TYR A 156 71.80 32.32 -58.79
N ASN A 157 72.01 32.93 -57.63
CA ASN A 157 73.06 32.52 -56.70
C ASN A 157 72.57 31.34 -55.85
N LEU A 158 73.14 30.15 -56.10
CA LEU A 158 72.72 28.91 -55.46
C LEU A 158 72.82 28.93 -53.92
N PHE A 159 73.76 29.71 -53.35
CA PHE A 159 73.87 29.85 -51.90
C PHE A 159 72.63 30.51 -51.30
N PHE A 160 72.17 31.63 -51.89
CA PHE A 160 70.98 32.33 -51.41
C PHE A 160 69.69 31.56 -51.74
N VAL A 161 69.66 30.79 -52.84
CA VAL A 161 68.57 29.85 -53.11
C VAL A 161 68.45 28.81 -51.99
N ALA A 162 69.55 28.12 -51.66
CA ALA A 162 69.58 27.14 -50.58
C ALA A 162 69.20 27.76 -49.23
N LEU A 163 69.70 28.96 -48.93
CA LEU A 163 69.37 29.70 -47.71
C LEU A 163 67.87 30.01 -47.61
N SER A 164 67.24 30.45 -48.70
CA SER A 164 65.79 30.73 -48.72
C SER A 164 64.95 29.48 -48.40
N VAL A 165 65.35 28.31 -48.91
CA VAL A 165 64.69 27.02 -48.65
C VAL A 165 64.87 26.58 -47.19
N VAL A 166 66.06 26.78 -46.61
CA VAL A 166 66.33 26.47 -45.20
C VAL A 166 65.48 27.33 -44.28
N ILE A 167 65.43 28.65 -44.52
CA ILE A 167 64.59 29.57 -43.74
C ILE A 167 63.12 29.18 -43.87
N ALA A 168 62.64 28.85 -45.07
CA ALA A 168 61.26 28.43 -45.28
C ALA A 168 60.93 27.11 -44.58
N SER A 169 61.84 26.14 -44.58
CA SER A 169 61.68 24.85 -43.89
C SER A 169 61.63 25.00 -42.38
N LEU A 170 62.51 25.83 -41.80
CA LEU A 170 62.49 26.16 -40.37
C LEU A 170 61.19 26.89 -39.99
N THR A 171 60.78 27.86 -40.80
CA THR A 171 59.53 28.61 -40.58
C THR A 171 58.33 27.68 -40.61
N SER A 172 58.27 26.78 -41.60
CA SER A 172 57.21 25.78 -41.69
C SER A 172 57.24 24.79 -40.52
N PHE A 173 58.43 24.40 -40.03
CA PHE A 173 58.55 23.54 -38.85
C PHE A 173 57.88 24.18 -37.63
N PHE A 174 58.19 25.44 -37.34
CA PHE A 174 57.60 26.15 -36.20
C PHE A 174 56.09 26.38 -36.36
N ILE A 175 55.59 26.69 -37.57
CA ILE A 175 54.14 26.83 -37.83
C ILE A 175 53.41 25.51 -37.53
N LEU A 176 53.93 24.39 -38.06
CA LEU A 176 53.32 23.08 -37.86
C LEU A 176 53.44 22.62 -36.40
N TRP A 177 54.58 22.87 -35.75
CA TRP A 177 54.83 22.52 -34.36
C TRP A 177 53.93 23.29 -33.39
N LEU A 178 53.79 24.61 -33.56
CA LEU A 178 52.86 25.43 -32.77
C LEU A 178 51.40 25.05 -33.02
N SER A 179 51.08 24.55 -34.21
CA SER A 179 49.76 24.00 -34.51
C SER A 179 49.53 22.62 -33.84
N PHE A 180 50.62 21.89 -33.52
CA PHE A 180 50.60 20.58 -32.85
C PHE A 180 50.52 20.69 -31.32
N ASP A 181 51.38 21.52 -30.71
CA ASP A 181 51.68 21.53 -29.27
C ASP A 181 50.82 22.52 -28.46
N VAL A 182 49.94 23.30 -29.10
CA VAL A 182 48.97 24.14 -28.39
C VAL A 182 47.77 23.29 -27.92
N GLY A 183 48.09 22.31 -27.08
CA GLY A 183 47.20 21.57 -26.17
C GLY A 183 47.24 22.11 -24.74
N VAL A 184 47.69 23.36 -24.51
CA VAL A 184 47.79 23.95 -23.17
C VAL A 184 46.83 25.13 -23.00
N GLY A 185 45.84 24.97 -22.13
CA GLY A 185 45.23 26.01 -21.26
C GLY A 185 44.52 27.22 -21.90
N THR A 186 43.24 27.43 -21.57
CA THR A 186 42.42 28.58 -22.00
C THR A 186 42.68 29.85 -21.16
N GLY A 187 43.89 30.43 -21.20
CA GLY A 187 44.25 31.62 -20.41
C GLY A 187 44.61 32.88 -21.23
N LYS A 188 44.45 34.08 -20.63
CA LYS A 188 44.81 35.39 -21.23
C LYS A 188 46.31 35.51 -21.56
N VAL A 189 47.18 34.91 -20.74
CA VAL A 189 48.65 34.86 -20.95
C VAL A 189 49.02 34.18 -22.29
N LEU A 190 48.17 33.27 -22.79
CA LEU A 190 48.42 32.51 -24.02
C LEU A 190 48.08 33.28 -25.30
N HIS A 191 47.21 34.30 -25.23
CA HIS A 191 46.89 35.13 -26.40
C HIS A 191 48.11 35.99 -26.81
N GLY A 192 48.79 36.59 -25.83
CA GLY A 192 50.03 37.34 -26.06
C GLY A 192 51.14 36.47 -26.67
N TRP A 193 51.27 35.21 -26.23
CA TRP A 193 52.23 34.26 -26.79
C TRP A 193 51.96 33.94 -28.27
N LYS A 194 50.69 33.74 -28.64
CA LYS A 194 50.31 33.49 -30.05
C LYS A 194 50.57 34.67 -30.96
N VAL A 195 50.30 35.89 -30.47
CA VAL A 195 50.59 37.12 -31.22
C VAL A 195 52.10 37.28 -31.40
N CYS A 196 52.90 37.02 -30.35
CA CYS A 196 54.36 37.09 -30.42
C CYS A 196 54.93 36.12 -31.48
N TRP A 197 54.50 34.85 -31.47
CA TRP A 197 54.92 33.88 -32.48
C TRP A 197 54.43 34.22 -33.89
N ALA A 198 53.22 34.73 -34.03
CA ALA A 198 52.71 35.16 -35.33
C ALA A 198 53.57 36.29 -35.94
N VAL A 199 54.05 37.24 -35.12
CA VAL A 199 54.97 38.28 -35.57
C VAL A 199 56.35 37.71 -35.93
N ILE A 200 56.92 36.83 -35.10
CA ILE A 200 58.22 36.19 -35.37
C ILE A 200 58.18 35.39 -36.68
N LEU A 201 57.12 34.61 -36.88
CA LEU A 201 56.94 33.81 -38.08
C LEU A 201 56.59 34.67 -39.29
N GLY A 202 55.81 35.74 -39.13
CA GLY A 202 55.55 36.72 -40.19
C GLY A 202 56.83 37.39 -40.69
N LEU A 203 57.73 37.74 -39.78
CA LEU A 203 59.08 38.22 -40.11
C LEU A 203 59.87 37.14 -40.86
N ALA A 204 59.83 35.88 -40.42
CA ALA A 204 60.54 34.79 -41.06
C ALA A 204 60.05 34.50 -42.50
N ILE A 205 58.74 34.49 -42.74
CA ILE A 205 58.14 34.36 -44.09
C ILE A 205 58.59 35.51 -44.99
N THR A 206 58.58 36.72 -44.44
CA THR A 206 59.04 37.91 -45.17
C THR A 206 60.55 37.82 -45.48
N SER A 207 61.36 37.27 -44.59
CA SER A 207 62.79 37.02 -44.85
C SER A 207 63.04 36.02 -45.99
N VAL A 208 62.20 35.00 -46.15
CA VAL A 208 62.27 34.08 -47.31
C VAL A 208 62.14 34.85 -48.62
N HIS A 209 61.18 35.78 -48.67
CA HIS A 209 60.95 36.62 -49.85
C HIS A 209 62.19 37.43 -50.22
N TYR A 210 62.75 38.18 -49.28
CA TYR A 210 63.89 39.04 -49.59
C TYR A 210 65.19 38.26 -49.84
N THR A 211 65.38 37.11 -49.18
CA THR A 211 66.49 36.21 -49.50
C THR A 211 66.38 35.69 -50.94
N THR A 212 65.15 35.44 -51.41
CA THR A 212 64.88 35.04 -52.80
C THR A 212 65.17 36.16 -53.78
N MET A 213 64.79 37.40 -53.48
CA MET A 213 65.15 38.57 -54.28
C MET A 213 66.67 38.78 -54.37
N MET A 214 67.38 38.56 -53.26
CA MET A 214 68.85 38.63 -53.23
C MET A 214 69.51 37.47 -54.00
N ALA A 215 68.84 36.33 -54.13
CA ALA A 215 69.33 35.22 -54.93
C ALA A 215 69.28 35.52 -56.44
N ALA A 216 68.37 36.39 -56.89
CA ALA A 216 68.21 36.74 -58.30
C ALA A 216 69.08 37.95 -58.69
N LYS A 217 70.00 37.76 -59.63
CA LYS A 217 70.75 38.84 -60.28
C LYS A 217 70.02 39.30 -61.55
N PHE A 218 69.62 40.56 -61.58
CA PHE A 218 68.91 41.16 -62.71
C PHE A 218 69.91 41.86 -63.67
N PRO A 219 69.94 41.50 -64.96
CA PRO A 219 70.88 42.08 -65.93
C PRO A 219 70.52 43.55 -66.27
N VAL A 220 71.51 44.42 -66.52
CA VAL A 220 71.29 45.81 -66.98
C VAL A 220 71.10 45.84 -68.51
N THR A 221 69.90 46.17 -68.98
CA THR A 221 69.58 46.34 -70.42
C THR A 221 68.64 47.54 -70.64
N PRO A 222 68.78 48.29 -71.76
CA PRO A 222 67.87 49.38 -72.10
C PRO A 222 66.46 48.85 -72.45
N PRO A 223 65.38 49.61 -72.19
CA PRO A 223 64.01 49.14 -72.37
C PRO A 223 63.68 48.87 -73.84
N LEU A 224 63.01 47.74 -74.10
CA LEU A 224 62.34 47.47 -75.38
C LEU A 224 60.94 48.11 -75.33
N ASP A 225 60.69 49.09 -76.20
CA ASP A 225 59.34 49.57 -76.51
C ASP A 225 58.57 48.44 -77.20
N THR A 226 57.89 47.62 -76.39
CA THR A 226 56.86 46.71 -76.89
C THR A 226 55.51 47.33 -76.55
N GLY A 227 54.87 47.87 -77.57
CA GLY A 227 53.58 48.57 -77.49
C GLY A 227 52.45 47.64 -77.07
N PHE A 228 52.36 47.36 -75.76
CA PHE A 228 51.14 47.11 -75.00
C PHE A 228 51.51 47.01 -73.52
N SER A 229 51.61 48.15 -72.84
CA SER A 229 51.90 48.22 -71.42
C SER A 229 50.67 48.71 -70.66
N ALA A 230 49.90 47.78 -70.10
CA ALA A 230 49.01 48.14 -69.00
C ALA A 230 49.91 48.45 -67.79
N THR A 231 50.27 49.72 -67.61
CA THR A 231 50.94 50.19 -66.41
C THR A 231 49.94 50.07 -65.27
N LEU A 232 49.99 48.95 -64.53
CA LEU A 232 49.25 48.79 -63.28
C LEU A 232 49.63 49.96 -62.37
N ASN A 233 48.63 50.74 -61.95
CA ASN A 233 48.86 51.75 -60.92
C ASN A 233 49.24 51.00 -59.64
N THR A 234 50.54 50.97 -59.36
CA THR A 234 51.14 50.20 -58.26
C THR A 234 50.55 50.60 -56.91
N SER A 235 50.17 51.87 -56.73
CA SER A 235 49.49 52.35 -55.53
C SER A 235 48.10 51.72 -55.38
N VAL A 236 47.28 51.72 -56.44
CA VAL A 236 45.94 51.13 -56.41
C VAL A 236 46.00 49.63 -56.15
N VAL A 237 46.86 48.90 -56.88
CA VAL A 237 47.02 47.44 -56.73
C VAL A 237 47.46 47.07 -55.31
N THR A 238 48.44 47.80 -54.79
CA THR A 238 48.95 47.63 -53.43
C THR A 238 47.87 47.83 -52.38
N SER A 239 47.15 48.96 -52.45
CA SER A 239 46.06 49.26 -51.51
C SER A 239 44.93 48.23 -51.61
N THR A 240 44.55 47.81 -52.82
CA THR A 240 43.51 46.80 -53.02
C THR A 240 43.91 45.46 -52.41
N ILE A 241 45.13 44.97 -52.68
CA ILE A 241 45.61 43.68 -52.13
C ILE A 241 45.71 43.76 -50.60
N GLY A 242 46.29 44.83 -50.06
CA GLY A 242 46.42 45.03 -48.61
C GLY A 242 45.06 45.08 -47.90
N ILE A 243 44.13 45.90 -48.39
CA ILE A 243 42.79 46.04 -47.81
C ILE A 243 42.00 44.72 -47.91
N THR A 244 42.04 44.07 -49.08
CA THR A 244 41.32 42.80 -49.29
C THR A 244 41.81 41.73 -48.33
N ASN A 245 43.13 41.60 -48.16
CA ASN A 245 43.69 40.60 -47.26
C ASN A 245 43.38 40.89 -45.78
N LEU A 246 43.39 42.16 -45.37
CA LEU A 246 42.97 42.57 -44.02
C LEU A 246 41.49 42.23 -43.79
N ILE A 247 40.60 42.56 -44.72
CA ILE A 247 39.16 42.27 -44.60
C ILE A 247 38.92 40.76 -44.48
N ILE A 248 39.51 39.96 -45.38
CA ILE A 248 39.34 38.50 -45.36
C ILE A 248 39.87 37.91 -44.05
N SER A 249 41.04 38.34 -43.59
CA SER A 249 41.61 37.88 -42.33
C SER A 249 40.73 38.25 -41.13
N SER A 250 40.23 39.49 -41.07
CA SER A 250 39.32 39.95 -40.02
C SER A 250 37.99 39.19 -40.01
N LEU A 251 37.37 38.95 -41.17
CA LEU A 251 36.14 38.16 -41.28
C LEU A 251 36.36 36.71 -40.83
N THR A 252 37.51 36.13 -41.17
CA THR A 252 37.88 34.77 -40.75
C THR A 252 38.01 34.68 -39.23
N LEU A 253 38.66 35.66 -38.60
CA LEU A 253 38.79 35.73 -37.14
C LEU A 253 37.42 35.89 -36.46
N LEU A 254 36.54 36.72 -37.02
CA LEU A 254 35.17 36.90 -36.51
C LEU A 254 34.35 35.61 -36.63
N ALA A 255 34.39 34.95 -37.79
CA ALA A 255 33.70 33.67 -38.00
C ALA A 255 34.20 32.60 -37.01
N SER A 256 35.51 32.53 -36.79
CA SER A 256 36.12 31.61 -35.84
C SER A 256 35.68 31.87 -34.40
N ASN A 257 35.68 33.14 -33.97
CA ASN A 257 35.24 33.53 -32.63
C ASN A 257 33.74 33.23 -32.41
N TYR A 258 32.91 33.45 -33.43
CA TYR A 258 31.48 33.13 -33.39
C TYR A 258 31.24 31.63 -33.21
N GLU A 259 31.87 30.76 -34.03
CA GLU A 259 31.73 29.30 -33.91
C GLU A 259 32.24 28.77 -32.56
N GLN A 260 33.33 29.35 -32.03
CA GLN A 260 33.82 28.96 -30.71
C GLN A 260 32.82 29.29 -29.60
N LYS A 261 32.16 30.45 -29.67
CA LYS A 261 31.17 30.87 -28.67
C LYS A 261 29.90 30.01 -28.74
N THR A 262 29.40 29.74 -29.94
CA THR A 262 28.19 28.91 -30.14
C THR A 262 28.44 27.46 -29.71
N SER A 263 29.58 26.87 -30.06
CA SER A 263 29.91 25.50 -29.65
C SER A 263 30.02 25.35 -28.13
N LYS A 264 30.56 26.35 -27.42
CA LYS A 264 30.61 26.35 -25.96
C LYS A 264 29.22 26.47 -25.33
N ALA A 265 28.39 27.37 -25.85
CA ALA A 265 27.02 27.55 -25.36
C ALA A 265 26.18 26.28 -25.55
N LEU A 266 26.31 25.61 -26.70
CA LEU A 266 25.61 24.35 -26.98
C LEU A 266 26.06 23.22 -26.04
N GLN A 267 27.37 23.12 -25.74
CA GLN A 267 27.88 22.14 -24.78
C GLN A 267 27.35 22.39 -23.36
N ALA A 268 27.32 23.66 -22.92
CA ALA A 268 26.76 24.03 -21.63
C ALA A 268 25.27 23.66 -21.53
N LEU A 269 24.47 23.99 -22.55
CA LEU A 269 23.05 23.63 -22.61
C LEU A 269 22.84 22.11 -22.55
N ARG A 270 23.66 21.33 -23.27
CA ARG A 270 23.58 19.86 -23.24
C ARG A 270 23.93 19.28 -21.87
N GLN A 271 24.90 19.87 -21.18
CA GLN A 271 25.28 19.46 -19.84
C GLN A 271 24.22 19.82 -18.81
N GLU A 272 23.62 21.00 -18.93
CA GLU A 272 22.49 21.44 -18.09
C GLU A 272 21.27 20.53 -18.29
N ALA A 273 20.90 20.24 -19.54
CA ALA A 273 19.80 19.31 -19.83
C ALA A 273 20.07 17.88 -19.29
N LEU A 274 21.31 17.42 -19.33
CA LEU A 274 21.69 16.13 -18.74
C LEU A 274 21.55 16.15 -17.21
N GLN A 275 22.00 17.23 -16.55
CA GLN A 275 21.86 17.40 -15.11
C GLN A 275 20.39 17.52 -14.68
N GLU A 276 19.57 18.25 -15.44
CA GLU A 276 18.14 18.37 -15.20
C GLU A 276 17.44 17.01 -15.36
N SER A 277 17.75 16.27 -16.43
CA SER A 277 17.23 14.92 -16.64
C SER A 277 17.65 13.95 -15.53
N GLU A 278 18.91 13.99 -15.08
CA GLU A 278 19.39 13.14 -13.98
C GLU A 278 18.70 13.52 -12.66
N ARG A 279 18.53 14.82 -12.40
CA ARG A 279 17.81 15.30 -11.21
C ARG A 279 16.35 14.85 -11.22
N LEU A 280 15.64 15.01 -12.33
CA LEU A 280 14.26 14.55 -12.49
C LEU A 280 14.16 13.04 -12.26
N PHE A 281 15.06 12.25 -12.84
CA PHE A 281 15.12 10.81 -12.64
C PHE A 281 15.31 10.44 -11.16
N ARG A 282 16.27 11.06 -10.46
CA ARG A 282 16.51 10.83 -9.03
C ARG A 282 15.31 11.24 -8.17
N THR A 283 14.64 12.35 -8.50
CA THR A 283 13.44 12.79 -7.79
C THR A 283 12.30 11.80 -7.99
N VAL A 284 12.01 11.36 -9.22
CA VAL A 284 10.94 10.39 -9.49
C VAL A 284 11.19 9.10 -8.71
N ILE A 285 12.40 8.52 -8.78
CA ILE A 285 12.74 7.31 -8.04
C ILE A 285 12.56 7.48 -6.53
N ARG A 286 12.95 8.64 -5.99
CA ARG A 286 12.85 8.91 -4.55
C ARG A 286 11.41 9.05 -4.06
N GLU A 287 10.54 9.69 -4.83
CA GLU A 287 9.14 9.95 -4.49
C GLU A 287 8.20 8.77 -4.81
N MET A 288 8.69 7.74 -5.52
CA MET A 288 7.91 6.53 -5.77
C MET A 288 7.63 5.80 -4.46
N GLN A 289 6.36 5.45 -4.23
CA GLN A 289 5.93 4.57 -3.13
C GLN A 289 6.18 3.07 -3.40
N VAL A 290 6.82 2.76 -4.53
CA VAL A 290 7.21 1.41 -4.92
C VAL A 290 8.69 1.26 -4.59
N GLY A 291 9.07 0.20 -3.90
CA GLY A 291 10.47 -0.12 -3.65
C GLY A 291 11.17 -0.44 -4.96
N VAL A 292 12.25 0.27 -5.25
CA VAL A 292 13.09 0.04 -6.44
C VAL A 292 14.48 -0.35 -5.95
N LEU A 293 14.97 -1.50 -6.44
CA LEU A 293 16.34 -1.96 -6.23
C LEU A 293 16.97 -2.21 -7.61
N LEU A 294 18.16 -1.68 -7.82
CA LEU A 294 19.03 -1.98 -8.95
C LEU A 294 20.30 -2.61 -8.38
N PHE A 295 20.69 -3.76 -8.90
CA PHE A 295 21.91 -4.44 -8.50
C PHE A 295 22.59 -5.08 -9.69
N GLU A 296 23.89 -5.24 -9.58
CA GLU A 296 24.69 -5.94 -10.58
C GLU A 296 24.38 -7.44 -10.50
N ALA A 297 24.41 -8.13 -11.65
CA ALA A 297 24.00 -9.54 -11.76
C ALA A 297 24.81 -10.53 -10.88
N LYS A 298 25.87 -10.07 -10.19
CA LYS A 298 26.77 -10.93 -9.43
C LYS A 298 26.90 -10.61 -7.93
N THR A 299 26.78 -9.37 -7.43
CA THR A 299 27.20 -9.14 -6.03
C THR A 299 26.61 -7.95 -5.26
N GLU A 300 26.26 -6.81 -5.87
CA GLU A 300 26.05 -5.57 -5.08
C GLU A 300 24.83 -4.74 -5.50
N PHE A 301 24.22 -4.08 -4.52
CA PHE A 301 23.23 -3.02 -4.73
C PHE A 301 23.89 -1.80 -5.34
N MET A 302 23.43 -1.40 -6.52
CA MET A 302 23.88 -0.19 -7.21
C MET A 302 23.01 1.02 -6.86
N LEU A 303 21.71 0.80 -6.68
CA LEU A 303 20.77 1.86 -6.34
C LEU A 303 19.55 1.27 -5.62
N PHE A 304 19.05 2.00 -4.65
CA PHE A 304 17.75 1.76 -4.03
C PHE A 304 17.10 3.09 -3.67
N ASN A 305 15.77 3.09 -3.60
CA ASN A 305 15.01 4.26 -3.18
C ASN A 305 14.57 4.17 -1.71
N GLN A 306 14.04 5.27 -1.18
CA GLN A 306 13.58 5.34 0.21
C GLN A 306 12.46 4.34 0.49
N ALA A 307 11.51 4.18 -0.44
CA ALA A 307 10.41 3.22 -0.27
C ALA A 307 10.92 1.77 -0.11
N ALA A 308 12.01 1.37 -0.78
CA ALA A 308 12.59 0.05 -0.59
C ALA A 308 13.12 -0.16 0.85
N LEU A 309 13.76 0.86 1.42
CA LEU A 309 14.25 0.84 2.81
C LEU A 309 13.08 0.75 3.81
N ASP A 310 12.06 1.58 3.62
CA ASP A 310 10.91 1.65 4.51
C ASP A 310 10.10 0.34 4.49
N ILE A 311 9.81 -0.21 3.30
CA ILE A 311 9.04 -1.45 3.11
C ILE A 311 9.79 -2.66 3.68
N LEU A 312 11.09 -2.77 3.41
CA LEU A 312 11.89 -3.92 3.87
C LEU A 312 12.34 -3.77 5.34
N GLY A 313 12.28 -2.55 5.90
CA GLY A 313 12.66 -2.26 7.27
C GLY A 313 14.17 -2.28 7.50
N PHE A 314 14.94 -1.74 6.55
CA PHE A 314 16.40 -1.61 6.66
C PHE A 314 16.83 -0.15 6.62
N THR A 315 17.91 0.17 7.32
CA THR A 315 18.68 1.39 7.04
C THR A 315 19.55 1.20 5.79
N GLU A 316 19.99 2.31 5.20
CA GLU A 316 20.88 2.30 4.04
C GLU A 316 22.17 1.47 4.29
N SER A 317 22.79 1.64 5.46
CA SER A 317 23.98 0.88 5.85
C SER A 317 23.70 -0.62 5.99
N GLU A 318 22.56 -0.99 6.60
CA GLU A 318 22.22 -2.41 6.80
C GLU A 318 21.89 -3.10 5.49
N LEU A 319 21.24 -2.41 4.53
CA LEU A 319 20.93 -2.98 3.22
C LEU A 319 22.19 -3.16 2.37
N LEU A 320 23.15 -2.22 2.44
CA LEU A 320 24.42 -2.33 1.72
C LEU A 320 25.28 -3.49 2.21
N ASP A 321 25.21 -3.82 3.50
CA ASP A 321 25.90 -4.98 4.09
C ASP A 321 25.20 -6.32 3.77
N LYS A 322 23.99 -6.28 3.21
CA LYS A 322 23.24 -7.48 2.81
C LYS A 322 23.56 -7.86 1.37
N SER A 323 23.77 -9.16 1.15
CA SER A 323 23.82 -9.69 -0.22
C SER A 323 22.39 -9.75 -0.80
N PRO A 324 22.12 -9.20 -2.00
CA PRO A 324 20.82 -9.32 -2.67
C PRO A 324 20.38 -10.79 -2.89
N PHE A 325 21.36 -11.71 -2.90
CA PHE A 325 21.18 -13.13 -3.19
C PHE A 325 21.45 -14.03 -1.98
N GLY A 326 21.68 -13.46 -0.80
CA GLY A 326 22.04 -14.20 0.41
C GLY A 326 20.91 -15.10 0.95
N SER A 327 21.30 -16.11 1.73
CA SER A 327 20.37 -16.92 2.55
C SER A 327 19.74 -16.14 3.70
N ASP A 328 20.24 -14.94 3.97
CA ASP A 328 19.80 -14.03 5.02
C ASP A 328 18.36 -13.50 4.85
N TRP A 329 17.82 -13.64 3.64
CA TRP A 329 16.45 -13.24 3.34
C TRP A 329 15.48 -14.35 3.69
N THR A 330 14.69 -14.14 4.74
CA THR A 330 13.55 -15.00 5.07
C THR A 330 12.36 -14.60 4.20
N ILE A 331 12.11 -15.40 3.17
CA ILE A 331 11.06 -15.18 2.18
C ILE A 331 10.17 -16.42 2.12
N ILE A 332 8.86 -16.22 2.06
CA ILE A 332 7.84 -17.26 1.99
C ILE A 332 6.89 -17.07 0.80
N HIS A 333 6.28 -18.16 0.38
CA HIS A 333 5.13 -18.18 -0.52
C HIS A 333 3.83 -17.82 0.22
N GLU A 334 2.76 -17.60 -0.54
CA GLU A 334 1.41 -17.35 0.00
C GLU A 334 0.90 -18.50 0.89
N ASP A 335 1.35 -19.73 0.64
CA ASP A 335 1.01 -20.93 1.42
C ASP A 335 1.90 -21.10 2.67
N THR A 336 2.70 -20.09 3.03
CA THR A 336 3.66 -20.06 4.15
C THR A 336 4.89 -20.95 4.00
N THR A 337 5.05 -21.65 2.87
CA THR A 337 6.27 -22.44 2.61
C THR A 337 7.47 -21.54 2.29
N PRO A 338 8.71 -21.94 2.63
CA PRO A 338 9.90 -21.17 2.29
C PRO A 338 10.07 -21.00 0.78
N PHE A 339 10.35 -19.77 0.33
CA PHE A 339 10.54 -19.46 -1.09
C PHE A 339 11.96 -19.85 -1.55
N PRO A 340 12.13 -20.88 -2.40
CA PRO A 340 13.45 -21.39 -2.79
C PRO A 340 14.28 -20.33 -3.53
N THR A 341 15.57 -20.21 -3.19
CA THR A 341 16.45 -19.17 -3.76
C THR A 341 16.48 -19.18 -5.29
N GLU A 342 16.50 -20.36 -5.92
CA GLU A 342 16.52 -20.51 -7.39
C GLU A 342 15.23 -20.03 -8.07
N SER A 343 14.11 -20.13 -7.36
CA SER A 343 12.79 -19.75 -7.86
C SER A 343 12.45 -18.30 -7.58
N ARG A 344 13.24 -17.58 -6.76
CA ARG A 344 12.99 -16.18 -6.43
C ARG A 344 12.96 -15.33 -7.71
N PRO A 345 12.12 -14.28 -7.79
CA PRO A 345 11.92 -13.50 -9.02
C PRO A 345 13.21 -13.02 -9.66
N ILE A 346 14.16 -12.58 -8.83
CA ILE A 346 15.46 -12.09 -9.27
C ILE A 346 16.30 -13.22 -9.88
N GLN A 347 16.42 -14.36 -9.19
CA GLN A 347 17.23 -15.49 -9.65
C GLN A 347 16.62 -16.13 -10.91
N GLN A 348 15.30 -16.16 -10.99
CA GLN A 348 14.55 -16.58 -12.16
C GLN A 348 14.78 -15.61 -13.34
N ALA A 349 14.76 -14.30 -13.12
CA ALA A 349 15.04 -13.30 -14.16
C ALA A 349 16.47 -13.45 -14.71
N ILE A 350 17.47 -13.67 -13.84
CA ILE A 350 18.87 -13.87 -14.25
C ILE A 350 19.04 -15.17 -15.06
N SER A 351 18.49 -16.27 -14.57
CA SER A 351 18.64 -17.59 -15.21
C SER A 351 17.90 -17.68 -16.53
N THR A 352 16.68 -17.14 -16.61
CA THR A 352 15.83 -17.18 -17.81
C THR A 352 16.14 -16.05 -18.80
N ARG A 353 16.82 -14.98 -18.36
CA ARG A 353 17.06 -13.74 -19.12
C ARG A 353 15.77 -13.09 -19.61
N LYS A 354 14.69 -13.29 -18.88
CA LYS A 354 13.36 -12.77 -19.18
C LYS A 354 12.79 -12.03 -17.98
N LEU A 355 11.93 -11.07 -18.30
CA LEU A 355 11.18 -10.31 -17.32
C LEU A 355 10.22 -11.23 -16.54
N VAL A 356 10.34 -11.21 -15.21
CA VAL A 356 9.45 -11.90 -14.27
C VAL A 356 8.50 -10.86 -13.69
N ARG A 357 7.19 -11.13 -13.74
CA ARG A 357 6.15 -10.19 -13.28
C ARG A 357 5.19 -10.82 -12.31
N ASN A 358 4.60 -9.99 -11.45
CA ASN A 358 3.48 -10.29 -10.58
C ASN A 358 3.73 -11.47 -9.62
N VAL A 359 4.95 -11.60 -9.10
CA VAL A 359 5.22 -12.64 -8.10
C VAL A 359 4.89 -12.10 -6.72
N VAL A 360 3.96 -12.76 -6.04
CA VAL A 360 3.63 -12.45 -4.64
C VAL A 360 4.54 -13.26 -3.73
N MET A 361 5.17 -12.59 -2.76
CA MET A 361 6.00 -13.23 -1.75
C MET A 361 5.91 -12.48 -0.43
N GLY A 362 5.97 -13.21 0.69
CA GLY A 362 6.09 -12.64 2.02
C GLY A 362 7.55 -12.45 2.37
N VAL A 363 7.93 -11.26 2.83
CA VAL A 363 9.29 -10.95 3.29
C VAL A 363 9.22 -10.54 4.75
N HIS A 364 10.11 -11.12 5.56
CA HIS A 364 10.18 -10.76 6.97
C HIS A 364 10.85 -9.40 7.14
N ASN A 365 10.10 -8.40 7.61
CA ASN A 365 10.60 -7.05 7.84
C ASN A 365 11.40 -7.01 9.16
N GLN A 366 12.65 -6.55 9.09
CA GLN A 366 13.56 -6.62 10.24
C GLN A 366 13.22 -5.60 11.34
N ALA A 367 12.74 -4.41 10.96
CA ALA A 367 12.38 -3.36 11.90
C ALA A 367 11.13 -3.69 12.72
N THR A 368 10.09 -4.19 12.05
CA THR A 368 8.79 -4.51 12.68
C THR A 368 8.70 -5.94 13.23
N LYS A 369 9.57 -6.85 12.75
CA LYS A 369 9.51 -8.29 13.02
C LYS A 369 8.19 -8.95 12.60
N ASP A 370 7.53 -8.39 11.59
CA ASP A 370 6.29 -8.90 11.00
C ASP A 370 6.49 -9.23 9.51
N TRP A 371 5.54 -9.96 8.93
CA TRP A 371 5.52 -10.27 7.51
C TRP A 371 4.97 -9.10 6.70
N VAL A 372 5.71 -8.73 5.66
CA VAL A 372 5.27 -7.78 4.64
C VAL A 372 5.06 -8.54 3.34
N TRP A 373 3.86 -8.44 2.78
CA TRP A 373 3.52 -9.07 1.51
C TRP A 373 3.89 -8.15 0.36
N LEU A 374 4.72 -8.66 -0.56
CA LEU A 374 5.24 -7.89 -1.69
C LEU A 374 4.73 -8.45 -3.01
N LEU A 375 4.33 -7.55 -3.92
CA LEU A 375 4.15 -7.85 -5.34
C LEU A 375 5.43 -7.44 -6.09
N VAL A 376 6.20 -8.42 -6.54
CA VAL A 376 7.55 -8.24 -7.07
C VAL A 376 7.61 -8.43 -8.59
N ASN A 377 8.33 -7.53 -9.26
CA ASN A 377 8.75 -7.67 -10.66
C ASN A 377 10.26 -7.57 -10.76
N ALA A 378 10.88 -8.38 -11.61
CA ALA A 378 12.32 -8.38 -11.84
C ALA A 378 12.64 -8.35 -13.34
N ASP A 379 13.31 -7.29 -13.79
CA ASP A 379 13.67 -7.04 -15.18
C ASP A 379 15.20 -7.13 -15.39
N PRO A 380 15.71 -8.15 -16.12
CA PRO A 380 17.13 -8.29 -16.40
C PRO A 380 17.56 -7.38 -17.55
N GLN A 381 18.54 -6.52 -17.33
CA GLN A 381 19.22 -5.75 -18.36
C GLN A 381 20.37 -6.57 -18.94
N VAL A 382 20.23 -6.90 -20.23
CA VAL A 382 21.14 -7.80 -20.94
C VAL A 382 22.13 -6.97 -21.76
N GLY A 383 23.42 -7.21 -21.55
CA GLY A 383 24.51 -6.61 -22.30
C GLY A 383 24.58 -7.10 -23.75
N VAL A 384 25.44 -6.48 -24.55
CA VAL A 384 25.63 -6.82 -25.98
C VAL A 384 26.16 -8.25 -26.16
N ASP A 385 26.83 -8.80 -25.17
CA ASP A 385 27.35 -10.17 -25.13
C ASP A 385 26.29 -11.23 -24.74
N GLY A 386 25.05 -10.79 -24.46
CA GLY A 386 23.96 -11.67 -24.05
C GLY A 386 24.01 -12.10 -22.58
N SER A 387 24.93 -11.56 -21.78
CA SER A 387 24.98 -11.74 -20.33
C SER A 387 24.09 -10.73 -19.63
N VAL A 388 23.52 -11.10 -18.48
CA VAL A 388 22.78 -10.15 -17.64
C VAL A 388 23.81 -9.31 -16.91
N GLU A 389 23.80 -7.99 -17.14
CA GLU A 389 24.70 -7.05 -16.46
C GLU A 389 24.06 -6.53 -15.18
N GLN A 390 22.77 -6.21 -15.23
CA GLN A 390 22.02 -5.61 -14.12
C GLN A 390 20.62 -6.19 -14.03
N VAL A 391 20.00 -6.10 -12.87
CA VAL A 391 18.57 -6.44 -12.69
C VAL A 391 17.88 -5.30 -11.95
N ILE A 392 16.77 -4.84 -12.51
CA ILE A 392 15.86 -3.90 -11.87
C ILE A 392 14.78 -4.71 -11.18
N CYS A 393 14.71 -4.62 -9.86
CA CYS A 393 13.64 -5.18 -9.06
C CYS A 393 12.72 -4.05 -8.58
N THR A 394 11.43 -4.18 -8.84
CA THR A 394 10.41 -3.28 -8.30
C THR A 394 9.43 -4.07 -7.46
N PHE A 395 9.06 -3.57 -6.29
CA PHE A 395 8.07 -4.22 -5.45
C PHE A 395 7.13 -3.23 -4.76
N SER A 396 5.88 -3.63 -4.64
CA SER A 396 4.85 -2.88 -3.92
C SER A 396 4.41 -3.65 -2.69
N ASP A 397 4.23 -2.94 -1.57
CA ASP A 397 3.62 -3.50 -0.37
C ASP A 397 2.12 -3.71 -0.59
N ILE A 398 1.68 -4.97 -0.51
CA ILE A 398 0.28 -5.39 -0.63
C ILE A 398 -0.25 -5.95 0.70
N THR A 399 0.43 -5.71 1.83
CA THR A 399 0.05 -6.21 3.15
C THR A 399 -1.35 -5.77 3.56
N ASN A 400 -1.67 -4.48 3.39
CA ASN A 400 -3.01 -3.97 3.68
C ASN A 400 -4.10 -4.60 2.80
N ARG A 401 -3.76 -4.88 1.53
CA ARG A 401 -4.67 -5.57 0.62
C ARG A 401 -4.91 -7.00 1.08
N LYS A 402 -3.87 -7.75 1.42
CA LYS A 402 -3.97 -9.11 1.96
C LYS A 402 -4.78 -9.16 3.26
N ARG A 403 -4.50 -8.27 4.20
CA ARG A 403 -5.27 -8.14 5.45
C ARG A 403 -6.75 -7.83 5.20
N ALA A 404 -7.07 -7.00 4.20
CA ALA A 404 -8.45 -6.70 3.83
C ALA A 404 -9.15 -7.89 3.16
N GLU A 405 -8.47 -8.62 2.28
CA GLU A 405 -8.98 -9.85 1.66
C GLU A 405 -9.23 -10.94 2.72
N GLU A 406 -8.29 -11.15 3.64
CA GLU A 406 -8.44 -12.07 4.78
C GLU A 406 -9.56 -11.65 5.73
N ALA A 407 -9.64 -10.37 6.08
CA ALA A 407 -10.72 -9.84 6.93
C ALA A 407 -12.10 -10.02 6.28
N LEU A 408 -12.19 -9.81 4.96
CA LEU A 408 -13.42 -10.06 4.20
C LEU A 408 -13.77 -11.55 4.22
N GLN A 409 -12.80 -12.43 3.97
CA GLN A 409 -13.02 -13.87 3.98
C GLN A 409 -13.42 -14.38 5.36
N GLN A 410 -12.79 -13.86 6.43
CA GLN A 410 -13.16 -14.17 7.80
C GLN A 410 -14.54 -13.63 8.17
N ALA A 411 -14.89 -12.43 7.72
CA ALA A 411 -16.23 -11.87 7.92
C ALA A 411 -17.30 -12.70 7.19
N GLU A 412 -17.03 -13.15 5.95
CA GLU A 412 -17.91 -14.05 5.21
C GLU A 412 -18.07 -15.40 5.92
N ALA A 413 -16.97 -15.99 6.40
CA ALA A 413 -17.00 -17.25 7.14
C ALA A 413 -17.78 -17.12 8.46
N ASN A 414 -17.58 -16.01 9.19
CA ASN A 414 -18.32 -15.71 10.41
C ASN A 414 -19.82 -15.53 10.13
N TYR A 415 -20.17 -14.76 9.09
CA TYR A 415 -21.55 -14.57 8.66
C TYR A 415 -22.21 -15.90 8.29
N ARG A 416 -21.55 -16.72 7.46
CA ARG A 416 -22.03 -18.04 7.05
C ARG A 416 -22.24 -18.96 8.26
N SER A 417 -21.31 -18.94 9.21
CA SER A 417 -21.43 -19.73 10.44
C SER A 417 -22.62 -19.30 11.30
N ILE A 418 -22.83 -17.99 11.52
CA ILE A 418 -23.98 -17.46 12.27
C ILE A 418 -25.29 -17.82 11.56
N PHE A 419 -25.33 -17.64 10.25
CA PHE A 419 -26.51 -17.93 9.45
C PHE A 419 -26.87 -19.42 9.49
N GLU A 420 -25.93 -20.31 9.20
CA GLU A 420 -26.15 -21.76 9.09
C GLU A 420 -26.41 -22.44 10.45
N ASN A 421 -25.74 -21.99 11.52
CA ASN A 421 -25.80 -22.61 12.85
C ASN A 421 -26.76 -21.91 13.82
N SER A 422 -27.47 -20.85 13.41
CA SER A 422 -28.51 -20.21 14.24
C SER A 422 -29.60 -21.22 14.61
N VAL A 423 -30.15 -21.09 15.82
CA VAL A 423 -31.31 -21.86 16.28
C VAL A 423 -32.61 -21.23 15.76
N GLU A 424 -32.65 -19.90 15.66
CA GLU A 424 -33.74 -19.18 15.01
C GLU A 424 -33.67 -19.33 13.50
N GLY A 425 -34.84 -19.38 12.88
CA GLY A 425 -35.00 -19.36 11.43
C GLY A 425 -34.74 -17.97 10.88
N ILE A 426 -33.62 -17.78 10.19
CA ILE A 426 -33.24 -16.50 9.57
C ILE A 426 -33.61 -16.56 8.09
N TYR A 427 -34.21 -15.49 7.59
CA TYR A 427 -34.69 -15.46 6.22
C TYR A 427 -34.63 -14.08 5.58
N GLN A 428 -34.64 -14.09 4.25
CA GLN A 428 -34.91 -12.93 3.41
C GLN A 428 -36.04 -13.27 2.46
N ILE A 429 -37.03 -12.39 2.32
CA ILE A 429 -38.15 -12.52 1.38
C ILE A 429 -38.26 -11.30 0.48
N THR A 430 -38.72 -11.52 -0.74
CA THR A 430 -39.10 -10.46 -1.67
C THR A 430 -40.36 -9.73 -1.18
N PRO A 431 -40.64 -8.52 -1.70
CA PRO A 431 -41.88 -7.81 -1.36
C PRO A 431 -43.17 -8.55 -1.74
N ASP A 432 -43.15 -9.45 -2.71
CA ASP A 432 -44.25 -10.33 -3.09
C ASP A 432 -44.37 -11.59 -2.20
N GLY A 433 -43.48 -11.76 -1.22
CA GLY A 433 -43.53 -12.82 -0.23
C GLY A 433 -42.91 -14.14 -0.66
N ARG A 434 -41.89 -14.12 -1.53
CA ARG A 434 -41.07 -15.31 -1.87
C ARG A 434 -39.80 -15.31 -1.06
N PHE A 435 -39.34 -16.47 -0.60
CA PHE A 435 -38.02 -16.56 0.00
C PHE A 435 -36.93 -16.31 -1.05
N ILE A 436 -35.98 -15.45 -0.71
CA ILE A 436 -34.71 -15.22 -1.42
C ILE A 436 -33.64 -16.14 -0.82
N SER A 437 -33.65 -16.23 0.52
CA SER A 437 -32.67 -16.94 1.32
C SER A 437 -33.33 -17.39 2.62
N ALA A 438 -32.97 -18.57 3.08
CA ALA A 438 -33.40 -19.14 4.35
C ALA A 438 -32.25 -19.96 4.94
N ASN A 439 -32.12 -19.97 6.27
CA ASN A 439 -31.13 -20.81 6.93
C ASN A 439 -31.68 -22.22 7.24
N PRO A 440 -30.82 -23.19 7.61
CA PRO A 440 -31.24 -24.54 7.97
C PRO A 440 -32.26 -24.61 9.12
N ALA A 441 -32.22 -23.68 10.07
CA ALA A 441 -33.18 -23.63 11.15
C ALA A 441 -34.60 -23.31 10.68
N LEU A 442 -34.77 -22.36 9.77
CA LEU A 442 -36.08 -22.02 9.24
C LEU A 442 -36.72 -23.20 8.51
N ALA A 443 -35.92 -23.92 7.71
CA ALA A 443 -36.36 -25.15 7.05
C ALA A 443 -36.84 -26.18 8.08
N ARG A 444 -36.08 -26.42 9.16
CA ARG A 444 -36.48 -27.32 10.25
C ARG A 444 -37.77 -26.87 10.95
N ILE A 445 -37.90 -25.58 11.27
CA ILE A 445 -39.08 -25.01 11.95
C ILE A 445 -40.34 -25.28 11.12
N TYR A 446 -40.29 -25.03 9.81
CA TYR A 446 -41.42 -25.27 8.90
C TYR A 446 -41.53 -26.71 8.38
N GLY A 447 -40.64 -27.63 8.76
CA GLY A 447 -40.72 -29.05 8.40
C GLY A 447 -40.23 -29.41 6.99
N TYR A 448 -39.35 -28.60 6.41
CA TYR A 448 -38.68 -28.84 5.13
C TYR A 448 -37.33 -29.55 5.33
N SER A 449 -36.90 -30.36 4.35
CA SER A 449 -35.66 -31.14 4.50
C SER A 449 -34.39 -30.29 4.36
N CYS A 450 -34.44 -29.21 3.58
CA CYS A 450 -33.35 -28.26 3.43
C CYS A 450 -33.87 -26.87 3.07
N PRO A 451 -33.08 -25.79 3.25
CA PRO A 451 -33.48 -24.44 2.88
C PRO A 451 -33.84 -24.27 1.40
N GLU A 452 -33.14 -24.97 0.52
CA GLU A 452 -33.39 -24.92 -0.93
C GLU A 452 -34.80 -25.40 -1.26
N GLU A 453 -35.26 -26.47 -0.62
CA GLU A 453 -36.63 -26.98 -0.79
C GLU A 453 -37.67 -25.97 -0.31
N LEU A 454 -37.44 -25.32 0.84
CA LEU A 454 -38.34 -24.28 1.36
C LEU A 454 -38.44 -23.09 0.39
N VAL A 455 -37.30 -22.64 -0.13
CA VAL A 455 -37.21 -21.50 -1.05
C VAL A 455 -37.91 -21.79 -2.38
N GLU A 456 -37.80 -23.01 -2.91
CA GLU A 456 -38.45 -23.40 -4.17
C GLU A 456 -39.95 -23.67 -4.02
N SER A 457 -40.38 -24.25 -2.90
CA SER A 457 -41.77 -24.68 -2.69
C SER A 457 -42.73 -23.56 -2.26
N ILE A 458 -42.21 -22.54 -1.56
CA ILE A 458 -43.02 -21.42 -1.08
C ILE A 458 -42.90 -20.23 -2.04
N THR A 459 -43.97 -20.03 -2.81
CA THR A 459 -44.12 -18.91 -3.75
C THR A 459 -44.82 -17.70 -3.14
N ASN A 460 -45.54 -17.88 -2.05
CA ASN A 460 -46.16 -16.79 -1.32
C ASN A 460 -46.34 -17.17 0.16
N VAL A 461 -45.49 -16.63 1.03
CA VAL A 461 -45.51 -16.90 2.48
C VAL A 461 -46.87 -16.56 3.11
N SER A 462 -47.50 -15.46 2.69
CA SER A 462 -48.78 -15.01 3.25
C SER A 462 -49.89 -16.03 3.07
N LYS A 463 -49.91 -16.77 1.96
CA LYS A 463 -50.95 -17.75 1.63
C LYS A 463 -50.62 -19.19 2.02
N GLN A 464 -49.33 -19.53 2.10
CA GLN A 464 -48.88 -20.92 2.28
C GLN A 464 -48.36 -21.21 3.68
N ILE A 465 -47.82 -20.20 4.39
CA ILE A 465 -47.22 -20.38 5.71
C ILE A 465 -48.16 -19.92 6.82
N TYR A 466 -48.77 -18.73 6.72
CA TYR A 466 -49.60 -18.23 7.83
C TYR A 466 -51.01 -18.81 7.83
N VAL A 467 -51.52 -19.11 9.03
CA VAL A 467 -52.89 -19.60 9.25
C VAL A 467 -53.91 -18.47 9.08
N ASP A 468 -53.59 -17.28 9.62
CA ASP A 468 -54.41 -16.08 9.47
C ASP A 468 -53.86 -15.19 8.34
N THR A 469 -54.48 -15.29 7.17
CA THR A 469 -54.16 -14.49 5.99
C THR A 469 -54.61 -13.04 6.08
N GLU A 470 -55.66 -12.71 6.86
CA GLU A 470 -56.20 -11.34 6.95
C GLU A 470 -55.35 -10.47 7.87
N GLY A 471 -54.90 -11.00 9.01
CA GLY A 471 -53.98 -10.31 9.92
C GLY A 471 -52.62 -9.96 9.31
N ARG A 472 -52.23 -10.61 8.19
CA ARG A 472 -50.94 -10.36 7.51
C ARG A 472 -50.94 -9.12 6.60
N ASN A 473 -52.09 -8.70 6.08
CA ASN A 473 -52.14 -7.46 5.28
C ASN A 473 -51.89 -6.24 6.18
N GLU A 474 -52.51 -6.18 7.37
CA GLU A 474 -52.20 -5.18 8.40
C GLU A 474 -50.74 -5.24 8.88
N PHE A 475 -50.13 -6.44 8.91
CA PHE A 475 -48.72 -6.61 9.26
C PHE A 475 -47.77 -5.94 8.26
N THR A 476 -48.07 -6.04 6.96
CA THR A 476 -47.27 -5.41 5.90
C THR A 476 -47.38 -3.88 5.97
N ASP A 477 -48.59 -3.37 6.27
CA ASP A 477 -48.86 -1.95 6.48
C ASP A 477 -48.13 -1.42 7.74
N ARG A 478 -48.14 -2.16 8.84
CA ARG A 478 -47.40 -1.80 10.07
C ARG A 478 -45.89 -1.76 9.90
N ILE A 479 -45.31 -2.62 9.05
CA ILE A 479 -43.87 -2.55 8.69
C ILE A 479 -43.58 -1.29 7.86
N ALA A 480 -44.49 -0.94 6.95
CA ALA A 480 -44.34 0.26 6.12
C ALA A 480 -44.39 1.55 6.96
N GLU A 481 -45.22 1.59 8.01
CA GLU A 481 -45.37 2.74 8.90
C GLU A 481 -44.27 2.86 9.97
N ASN A 482 -43.86 1.76 10.62
CA ASN A 482 -42.97 1.80 11.79
C ASN A 482 -41.50 1.44 11.50
N GLY A 483 -41.18 1.02 10.27
CA GLY A 483 -39.82 0.71 9.84
C GLY A 483 -39.23 -0.60 10.37
N ALA A 484 -39.84 -1.24 11.38
CA ALA A 484 -39.60 -2.61 11.80
C ALA A 484 -40.76 -3.11 12.66
N VAL A 485 -40.97 -4.41 12.70
CA VAL A 485 -41.98 -5.05 13.55
C VAL A 485 -41.32 -6.22 14.28
N SER A 486 -41.35 -6.17 15.61
CA SER A 486 -40.69 -7.13 16.50
C SER A 486 -41.69 -7.84 17.40
N SER A 487 -41.37 -9.08 17.77
CA SER A 487 -42.08 -9.90 18.75
C SER A 487 -43.55 -10.13 18.40
N ILE A 488 -43.86 -10.40 17.13
CA ILE A 488 -45.23 -10.74 16.74
C ILE A 488 -45.43 -12.25 16.79
N GLU A 489 -46.39 -12.65 17.61
CA GLU A 489 -46.85 -14.03 17.65
C GLU A 489 -47.83 -14.28 16.51
N ALA A 490 -47.60 -15.34 15.75
CA ALA A 490 -48.47 -15.79 14.68
C ALA A 490 -48.59 -17.31 14.69
N GLN A 491 -49.63 -17.82 14.03
CA GLN A 491 -49.74 -19.24 13.74
C GLN A 491 -49.31 -19.54 12.31
N ALA A 492 -48.47 -20.56 12.16
CA ALA A 492 -47.95 -20.98 10.87
C ALA A 492 -48.16 -22.48 10.64
N TYR A 493 -48.42 -22.84 9.39
CA TYR A 493 -48.45 -24.21 8.89
C TYR A 493 -47.04 -24.71 8.61
N ARG A 494 -46.75 -25.92 9.07
CA ARG A 494 -45.61 -26.72 8.59
C ARG A 494 -45.97 -27.44 7.29
N LYS A 495 -44.96 -27.95 6.60
CA LYS A 495 -45.09 -28.73 5.36
C LYS A 495 -46.04 -29.94 5.49
N ASP A 496 -46.09 -30.56 6.66
CA ASP A 496 -46.97 -31.70 6.96
C ASP A 496 -48.42 -31.29 7.30
N GLY A 497 -48.71 -29.98 7.31
CA GLY A 497 -50.01 -29.41 7.64
C GLY A 497 -50.23 -29.16 9.13
N SER A 498 -49.29 -29.51 10.01
CA SER A 498 -49.38 -29.18 11.44
C SER A 498 -49.26 -27.69 11.69
N VAL A 499 -49.91 -27.19 12.74
CA VAL A 499 -49.88 -25.77 13.12
C VAL A 499 -48.91 -25.56 14.27
N ILE A 500 -48.06 -24.54 14.13
CA ILE A 500 -47.14 -24.08 15.16
C ILE A 500 -47.41 -22.63 15.55
N SER A 501 -47.07 -22.31 16.80
CA SER A 501 -46.97 -20.93 17.25
C SER A 501 -45.56 -20.43 17.00
N ILE A 502 -45.43 -19.36 16.23
CA ILE A 502 -44.15 -18.73 15.93
C ILE A 502 -44.09 -17.31 16.49
N LEU A 503 -42.89 -16.89 16.88
CA LEU A 503 -42.56 -15.51 17.17
C LEU A 503 -41.72 -14.97 16.02
N GLU A 504 -42.16 -13.87 15.41
CA GLU A 504 -41.55 -13.33 14.19
C GLU A 504 -41.06 -11.89 14.39
N ASN A 505 -39.87 -11.62 13.88
CA ASN A 505 -39.28 -10.29 13.76
C ASN A 505 -39.00 -9.99 12.30
N VAL A 506 -39.44 -8.84 11.79
CA VAL A 506 -39.27 -8.47 10.37
C VAL A 506 -38.90 -7.00 10.22
N ARG A 507 -37.96 -6.72 9.33
CA ARG A 507 -37.62 -5.34 8.90
C ARG A 507 -37.41 -5.23 7.39
N PRO A 508 -37.70 -4.06 6.79
CA PRO A 508 -37.40 -3.78 5.39
C PRO A 508 -35.92 -3.41 5.23
N VAL A 509 -35.26 -3.98 4.22
CA VAL A 509 -33.94 -3.55 3.76
C VAL A 509 -34.09 -2.71 2.50
N ARG A 510 -33.48 -1.53 2.49
CA ARG A 510 -33.61 -0.53 1.42
C ARG A 510 -32.24 -0.21 0.81
N ASP A 511 -32.26 0.19 -0.46
CA ASP A 511 -31.06 0.70 -1.14
C ASP A 511 -30.67 2.12 -0.66
N THR A 512 -29.56 2.65 -1.17
CA THR A 512 -29.10 4.02 -0.85
C THR A 512 -30.06 5.13 -1.31
N ASN A 513 -31.00 4.81 -2.21
CA ASN A 513 -32.02 5.74 -2.72
C ASN A 513 -33.36 5.60 -1.96
N GLY A 514 -33.44 4.71 -0.96
CA GLY A 514 -34.64 4.46 -0.16
C GLY A 514 -35.63 3.44 -0.76
N ASN A 515 -35.32 2.84 -1.90
CA ASN A 515 -36.17 1.81 -2.52
C ASN A 515 -36.11 0.52 -1.72
N LEU A 516 -37.26 -0.14 -1.52
CA LEU A 516 -37.33 -1.43 -0.85
C LEU A 516 -36.67 -2.51 -1.73
N LEU A 517 -35.65 -3.19 -1.18
CA LEU A 517 -34.98 -4.31 -1.84
C LEU A 517 -35.65 -5.64 -1.47
N TYR A 518 -35.79 -5.90 -0.17
CA TYR A 518 -36.37 -7.12 0.39
C TYR A 518 -36.73 -6.90 1.87
N TYR A 519 -37.43 -7.86 2.47
CA TYR A 519 -37.60 -7.95 3.92
C TYR A 519 -36.66 -9.03 4.46
N GLU A 520 -36.10 -8.79 5.64
CA GLU A 520 -35.37 -9.82 6.37
C GLU A 520 -35.95 -9.98 7.77
N GLY A 521 -35.91 -11.20 8.28
CA GLY A 521 -36.53 -11.52 9.54
C GLY A 521 -35.98 -12.76 10.21
N SER A 522 -36.40 -12.94 11.46
CA SER A 522 -36.16 -14.16 12.23
C SER A 522 -37.49 -14.76 12.71
N VAL A 523 -37.49 -16.09 12.83
CA VAL A 523 -38.62 -16.90 13.30
C VAL A 523 -38.13 -17.82 14.42
N GLU A 524 -38.82 -17.78 15.55
CA GLU A 524 -38.65 -18.70 16.67
C GLU A 524 -39.91 -19.57 16.80
N ASP A 525 -39.75 -20.88 17.01
CA ASP A 525 -40.87 -21.77 17.34
C ASP A 525 -41.13 -21.71 18.86
N ILE A 526 -42.25 -21.11 19.26
CA ILE A 526 -42.64 -20.93 20.67
C ILE A 526 -43.69 -21.94 21.12
N THR A 527 -43.93 -23.00 20.33
CA THR A 527 -44.97 -24.00 20.60
C THR A 527 -44.72 -24.74 21.92
N GLU A 528 -43.48 -25.14 22.21
CA GLU A 528 -43.13 -25.81 23.46
C GLU A 528 -43.28 -24.88 24.67
N ARG A 529 -42.84 -23.62 24.53
CA ARG A 529 -42.97 -22.60 25.59
C ARG A 529 -44.44 -22.40 25.98
N LYS A 530 -45.34 -22.24 25.00
CA LYS A 530 -46.78 -22.12 25.26
C LYS A 530 -47.38 -23.38 25.88
N ARG A 531 -46.92 -24.56 25.48
CA ARG A 531 -47.38 -25.83 26.06
C ARG A 531 -47.02 -25.94 27.54
N VAL A 532 -45.81 -25.53 27.92
CA VAL A 532 -45.37 -25.54 29.32
C VAL A 532 -46.16 -24.52 30.16
N GLU A 533 -46.37 -23.32 29.63
CA GLU A 533 -47.14 -22.26 30.31
C GLU A 533 -48.60 -22.69 30.56
N LEU A 534 -49.25 -23.26 29.54
CA LEU A 534 -50.62 -23.79 29.68
C LEU A 534 -50.68 -24.96 30.67
N ALA A 535 -49.73 -25.88 30.64
CA ALA A 535 -49.68 -27.00 31.58
C ALA A 535 -49.47 -26.55 33.04
N LEU A 536 -48.73 -25.46 33.25
CA LEU A 536 -48.55 -24.85 34.57
C LEU A 536 -49.86 -24.24 35.08
N LEU A 537 -50.56 -23.49 34.23
CA LEU A 537 -51.87 -22.89 34.55
C LEU A 537 -52.91 -23.97 34.87
N GLU A 538 -53.01 -25.03 34.06
CA GLU A 538 -53.93 -26.16 34.32
C GLU A 538 -53.64 -26.84 35.66
N ARG A 539 -52.36 -26.99 36.02
CA ARG A 539 -51.97 -27.60 37.30
C ARG A 539 -52.30 -26.70 38.49
N GLU A 540 -52.15 -25.39 38.35
CA GLU A 540 -52.52 -24.42 39.39
C GLU A 540 -54.04 -24.43 39.64
N GLU A 541 -54.84 -24.41 38.59
CA GLU A 541 -56.31 -24.49 38.68
C GLU A 541 -56.77 -25.80 39.31
N GLN A 542 -56.16 -26.94 38.94
CA GLN A 542 -56.45 -28.23 39.56
C GLN A 542 -56.13 -28.24 41.05
N TYR A 543 -54.98 -27.68 41.46
CA TYR A 543 -54.60 -27.60 42.87
C TYR A 543 -55.59 -26.73 43.67
N ARG A 544 -55.95 -25.56 43.15
CA ARG A 544 -56.93 -24.65 43.78
C ARG A 544 -58.28 -25.34 43.96
N SER A 545 -58.76 -26.02 42.92
CA SER A 545 -60.05 -26.75 42.96
C SER A 545 -60.05 -27.88 43.98
N VAL A 546 -58.94 -28.59 44.19
CA VAL A 546 -58.89 -29.66 45.21
C VAL A 546 -58.97 -29.06 46.61
N VAL A 547 -58.17 -28.02 46.89
CA VAL A 547 -58.07 -27.44 48.25
C VAL A 547 -59.36 -26.73 48.67
N GLU A 548 -60.06 -26.07 47.74
CA GLU A 548 -61.31 -25.35 48.03
C GLU A 548 -62.52 -26.28 48.27
N ASN A 549 -62.50 -27.53 47.79
CA ASN A 549 -63.65 -28.45 47.88
C ASN A 549 -63.51 -29.56 48.96
N VAL A 550 -62.45 -29.55 49.77
CA VAL A 550 -62.26 -30.53 50.86
C VAL A 550 -63.13 -30.18 52.07
N GLN A 551 -63.89 -31.16 52.59
CA GLN A 551 -64.80 -31.00 53.74
C GLN A 551 -64.09 -30.90 55.10
N GLU A 552 -62.78 -31.14 55.14
CA GLU A 552 -61.94 -30.87 56.30
C GLU A 552 -61.28 -29.50 56.15
N VAL A 553 -60.98 -28.85 57.28
CA VAL A 553 -60.19 -27.64 57.24
C VAL A 553 -58.73 -28.03 56.99
N ILE A 554 -58.13 -27.47 55.95
CA ILE A 554 -56.69 -27.57 55.70
C ILE A 554 -56.07 -26.28 56.20
N PHE A 555 -55.05 -26.39 57.06
CA PHE A 555 -54.36 -25.25 57.62
C PHE A 555 -52.84 -25.34 57.45
N GLN A 556 -52.21 -24.19 57.46
CA GLN A 556 -50.77 -24.03 57.67
C GLN A 556 -50.54 -22.91 58.67
N THR A 557 -49.53 -23.08 59.52
CA THR A 557 -49.05 -22.07 60.46
C THR A 557 -47.57 -21.77 60.22
N ASP A 558 -47.11 -20.65 60.77
CA ASP A 558 -45.68 -20.41 60.98
C ASP A 558 -45.14 -21.17 62.21
N GLY A 559 -43.85 -20.96 62.50
CA GLY A 559 -43.14 -21.53 63.65
C GLY A 559 -43.59 -21.03 65.04
N VAL A 560 -44.56 -20.10 65.11
CA VAL A 560 -45.11 -19.55 66.36
C VAL A 560 -46.60 -19.89 66.51
N GLY A 561 -47.22 -20.51 65.50
CA GLY A 561 -48.61 -20.95 65.53
C GLY A 561 -49.58 -19.95 64.92
N VAL A 562 -49.08 -19.00 64.14
CA VAL A 562 -49.91 -18.04 63.41
C VAL A 562 -50.37 -18.66 62.10
N PHE A 563 -51.67 -18.63 61.79
CA PHE A 563 -52.18 -19.17 60.53
C PHE A 563 -51.65 -18.40 59.32
N THR A 564 -50.98 -19.10 58.41
CA THR A 564 -50.47 -18.60 57.12
C THR A 564 -51.32 -19.06 55.94
N PHE A 565 -52.05 -20.16 56.11
CA PHE A 565 -53.02 -20.67 55.14
C PHE A 565 -54.20 -21.34 55.85
N LEU A 566 -55.42 -21.12 55.33
CA LEU A 566 -56.67 -21.77 55.74
C LEU A 566 -57.55 -21.92 54.50
N ASN A 567 -58.13 -23.09 54.28
CA ASN A 567 -59.13 -23.27 53.23
C ASN A 567 -60.52 -22.73 53.67
N PRO A 568 -61.46 -22.50 52.74
CA PRO A 568 -62.76 -21.88 53.04
C PRO A 568 -63.60 -22.63 54.08
N THR A 569 -63.43 -23.94 54.21
CA THR A 569 -64.10 -24.82 55.17
C THR A 569 -63.93 -24.34 56.63
N TRP A 570 -62.84 -23.62 56.93
CA TRP A 570 -62.63 -22.99 58.25
C TRP A 570 -63.79 -22.06 58.64
N THR A 571 -64.29 -21.28 57.68
CA THR A 571 -65.38 -20.34 57.90
C THR A 571 -66.71 -21.05 58.11
N GLU A 572 -66.93 -22.16 57.41
CA GLU A 572 -68.13 -22.99 57.60
C GLU A 572 -68.14 -23.65 58.98
N MET A 573 -66.99 -24.14 59.45
CA MET A 573 -66.85 -24.80 60.75
C MET A 573 -66.95 -23.82 61.92
N THR A 574 -66.23 -22.70 61.87
CA THR A 574 -66.06 -21.82 63.06
C THR A 574 -66.88 -20.53 63.02
N GLY A 575 -67.37 -20.15 61.84
CA GLY A 575 -67.99 -18.84 61.59
C GLY A 575 -67.01 -17.67 61.46
N PHE A 576 -65.71 -17.87 61.68
CA PHE A 576 -64.68 -16.86 61.43
C PHE A 576 -64.27 -16.83 59.96
N SER A 577 -64.18 -15.65 59.36
CA SER A 577 -63.74 -15.57 57.95
C SER A 577 -62.26 -15.96 57.86
N VAL A 578 -61.87 -16.68 56.79
CA VAL A 578 -60.46 -16.99 56.54
C VAL A 578 -59.60 -15.73 56.58
N ALA A 579 -60.06 -14.63 55.96
CA ALA A 579 -59.34 -13.36 55.92
C ALA A 579 -59.09 -12.75 57.31
N ASP A 580 -60.02 -12.92 58.25
CA ASP A 580 -59.86 -12.43 59.63
C ASP A 580 -58.97 -13.37 60.47
N SER A 581 -58.91 -14.66 60.10
CA SER A 581 -58.17 -15.69 60.84
C SER A 581 -56.73 -15.86 60.40
N ILE A 582 -56.40 -15.56 59.14
CA ILE A 582 -55.00 -15.50 58.68
C ILE A 582 -54.27 -14.39 59.44
N GLY A 583 -53.07 -14.70 59.94
CA GLY A 583 -52.28 -13.77 60.75
C GLY A 583 -52.62 -13.76 62.24
N THR A 584 -53.57 -14.59 62.69
CA THR A 584 -53.89 -14.79 64.12
C THR A 584 -53.37 -16.13 64.62
N ASN A 585 -53.20 -16.27 65.94
CA ASN A 585 -52.68 -17.50 66.53
C ASN A 585 -53.78 -18.55 66.72
N PHE A 586 -53.52 -19.81 66.39
CA PHE A 586 -54.53 -20.88 66.51
C PHE A 586 -55.11 -21.02 67.91
N ILE A 587 -54.34 -20.67 68.96
CA ILE A 587 -54.73 -20.78 70.37
C ILE A 587 -55.96 -19.92 70.68
N ASP A 588 -56.14 -18.80 69.97
CA ASP A 588 -57.24 -17.86 70.22
C ASP A 588 -58.60 -18.50 69.92
N TYR A 589 -58.63 -19.52 69.05
CA TYR A 589 -59.84 -20.25 68.66
C TYR A 589 -60.11 -21.51 69.49
N LEU A 590 -59.22 -21.86 70.43
CA LEU A 590 -59.39 -22.99 71.33
C LEU A 590 -60.10 -22.57 72.62
N TYR A 591 -60.88 -23.50 73.17
CA TYR A 591 -61.53 -23.35 74.47
C TYR A 591 -60.47 -23.19 75.58
N PRO A 592 -60.65 -22.29 76.56
CA PRO A 592 -59.59 -21.92 77.51
C PRO A 592 -58.89 -23.08 78.24
N ASP A 593 -59.64 -24.10 78.64
CA ASP A 593 -59.12 -25.27 79.36
C ASP A 593 -58.16 -26.12 78.51
N ASP A 594 -58.35 -26.13 77.20
CA ASP A 594 -57.63 -27.02 76.27
C ASP A 594 -56.37 -26.35 75.69
N ARG A 595 -56.20 -25.03 75.91
CA ARG A 595 -55.08 -24.23 75.35
C ARG A 595 -53.71 -24.71 75.82
N GLN A 596 -53.53 -24.89 77.13
CA GLN A 596 -52.22 -25.19 77.71
C GLN A 596 -51.68 -26.54 77.20
N THR A 597 -52.52 -27.56 77.18
CA THR A 597 -52.14 -28.90 76.67
C THR A 597 -51.79 -28.85 75.18
N ASN A 598 -52.54 -28.09 74.38
CA ASN A 598 -52.25 -28.01 72.96
C ASN A 598 -50.98 -27.20 72.65
N ILE A 599 -50.68 -26.16 73.43
CA ILE A 599 -49.41 -25.41 73.34
C ILE A 599 -48.21 -26.35 73.57
N GLU A 600 -48.28 -27.22 74.57
CA GLU A 600 -47.19 -28.16 74.89
C GLU A 600 -46.95 -29.18 73.76
N LEU A 601 -48.02 -29.65 73.13
CA LEU A 601 -47.95 -30.55 71.98
C LEU A 601 -47.41 -29.83 70.74
N PHE A 602 -47.87 -28.62 70.46
CA PHE A 602 -47.36 -27.77 69.38
C PHE A 602 -45.86 -27.46 69.55
N GLN A 603 -45.42 -27.11 70.76
CA GLN A 603 -44.01 -26.90 71.07
C GLN A 603 -43.17 -28.17 70.90
N SER A 604 -43.72 -29.33 71.25
CA SER A 604 -43.07 -30.63 71.04
C SER A 604 -42.92 -30.96 69.56
N LEU A 605 -43.91 -30.61 68.74
CA LEU A 605 -43.86 -30.72 67.28
C LEU A 605 -42.78 -29.80 66.68
N ILE A 606 -42.82 -28.49 66.97
CA ILE A 606 -41.86 -27.51 66.41
C ILE A 606 -40.42 -27.67 66.92
N SER A 607 -40.22 -28.28 68.09
CA SER A 607 -38.89 -28.66 68.56
C SER A 607 -38.40 -30.00 67.99
N ASN A 608 -39.12 -30.56 67.02
CA ASN A 608 -38.82 -31.84 66.35
C ASN A 608 -38.66 -33.01 67.34
N LYS A 609 -39.40 -32.99 68.44
CA LYS A 609 -39.48 -34.10 69.41
C LYS A 609 -40.57 -35.10 69.06
N GLN A 610 -41.51 -34.70 68.20
CA GLN A 610 -42.57 -35.53 67.62
C GLN A 610 -42.72 -35.17 66.14
N GLU A 611 -42.98 -36.15 65.27
CA GLU A 611 -43.14 -35.93 63.82
C GLU A 611 -44.56 -35.43 63.44
N TYR A 612 -45.56 -35.88 64.20
CA TYR A 612 -46.95 -35.45 64.08
C TYR A 612 -47.66 -35.58 65.43
N TYR A 613 -48.77 -34.86 65.61
CA TYR A 613 -49.71 -35.14 66.71
C TYR A 613 -51.15 -35.13 66.22
N GLN A 614 -52.00 -35.87 66.93
CA GLN A 614 -53.44 -35.91 66.73
C GLN A 614 -54.13 -35.74 68.08
N GLN A 615 -55.10 -34.82 68.16
CA GLN A 615 -55.78 -34.54 69.41
C GLN A 615 -57.22 -34.05 69.18
N GLU A 616 -58.11 -34.40 70.11
CA GLU A 616 -59.46 -33.88 70.19
C GLU A 616 -59.51 -32.73 71.21
N LEU A 617 -60.02 -31.58 70.78
CA LEU A 617 -60.02 -30.34 71.55
C LEU A 617 -61.36 -29.61 71.34
N ARG A 618 -61.72 -28.76 72.28
CA ARG A 618 -62.86 -27.85 72.10
C ARG A 618 -62.41 -26.56 71.45
N TYR A 619 -63.23 -26.08 70.52
CA TYR A 619 -63.02 -24.80 69.85
C TYR A 619 -64.18 -23.86 70.12
N ILE A 620 -63.94 -22.55 69.94
CA ILE A 620 -64.96 -21.52 70.07
C ILE A 620 -65.46 -21.09 68.69
N THR A 621 -66.76 -20.87 68.58
CA THR A 621 -67.39 -20.34 67.36
C THR A 621 -67.56 -18.83 67.48
N LYS A 622 -67.68 -18.13 66.34
CA LYS A 622 -67.81 -16.66 66.31
C LYS A 622 -69.04 -16.12 67.05
N ASP A 623 -70.10 -16.90 67.14
CA ASP A 623 -71.34 -16.60 67.87
C ASP A 623 -71.25 -16.86 69.39
N GLY A 624 -70.08 -17.27 69.89
CA GLY A 624 -69.82 -17.50 71.31
C GLY A 624 -70.17 -18.91 71.81
N GLY A 625 -70.54 -19.82 70.90
CA GLY A 625 -70.70 -21.25 71.19
C GLY A 625 -69.35 -21.99 71.28
N SER A 626 -69.44 -23.31 71.44
CA SER A 626 -68.27 -24.20 71.41
C SER A 626 -68.59 -25.49 70.67
N GLY A 627 -67.63 -25.99 69.90
CA GLY A 627 -67.69 -27.32 69.26
C GLY A 627 -66.50 -28.19 69.65
N TRP A 628 -66.50 -29.42 69.18
CA TRP A 628 -65.35 -30.34 69.27
C TRP A 628 -64.69 -30.48 67.92
N LEU A 629 -63.38 -30.33 67.90
CA LEU A 629 -62.56 -30.59 66.72
C LEU A 629 -61.54 -31.70 67.00
N GLU A 630 -61.17 -32.39 65.95
CA GLU A 630 -60.00 -33.27 65.89
C GLU A 630 -58.97 -32.57 65.00
N ILE A 631 -57.79 -32.29 65.54
CA ILE A 631 -56.67 -31.71 64.80
C ILE A 631 -55.62 -32.78 64.57
N GLN A 632 -55.14 -32.87 63.34
CA GLN A 632 -53.94 -33.61 62.97
C GLN A 632 -52.93 -32.62 62.40
N ALA A 633 -51.75 -32.51 63.02
CA ALA A 633 -50.72 -31.55 62.63
C ALA A 633 -49.36 -32.24 62.45
N GLN A 634 -48.59 -31.80 61.45
CA GLN A 634 -47.23 -32.24 61.15
C GLN A 634 -46.31 -31.04 60.84
N LEU A 635 -45.01 -31.27 60.87
CA LEU A 635 -44.01 -30.25 60.53
C LEU A 635 -44.02 -29.89 59.05
N THR A 636 -43.88 -28.61 58.74
CA THR A 636 -43.60 -28.12 57.38
C THR A 636 -42.14 -27.66 57.31
N LEU A 637 -41.43 -28.14 56.28
CA LEU A 637 -40.01 -27.90 56.06
C LEU A 637 -39.82 -27.15 54.74
N ASP A 638 -38.86 -26.23 54.71
CA ASP A 638 -38.34 -25.66 53.47
C ASP A 638 -37.41 -26.66 52.75
N PRO A 639 -37.07 -26.43 51.46
CA PRO A 639 -36.12 -27.25 50.71
C PRO A 639 -34.76 -27.45 51.42
N ASP A 640 -34.35 -26.48 52.23
CA ASP A 640 -33.12 -26.50 53.03
C ASP A 640 -33.28 -27.23 54.38
N SER A 641 -34.39 -27.95 54.58
CA SER A 641 -34.73 -28.71 55.80
C SER A 641 -34.91 -27.85 57.06
N THR A 642 -35.16 -26.55 56.92
CA THR A 642 -35.51 -25.66 58.02
C THR A 642 -37.00 -25.73 58.32
N ILE A 643 -37.36 -25.77 59.61
CA ILE A 643 -38.75 -25.77 60.06
C ILE A 643 -39.37 -24.40 59.77
N THR A 644 -40.38 -24.36 58.90
CA THR A 644 -41.12 -23.14 58.56
C THR A 644 -42.42 -23.00 59.34
N GLY A 645 -42.93 -24.10 59.89
CA GLY A 645 -44.11 -24.13 60.74
C GLY A 645 -44.79 -25.48 60.74
N THR A 646 -46.14 -25.48 60.77
CA THR A 646 -46.94 -26.71 60.81
C THR A 646 -48.02 -26.70 59.75
N SER A 647 -48.39 -27.88 59.26
CA SER A 647 -49.54 -28.06 58.37
C SER A 647 -50.36 -29.25 58.82
N GLY A 648 -51.63 -29.28 58.49
CA GLY A 648 -52.52 -30.31 58.99
C GLY A 648 -53.96 -30.18 58.55
N THR A 649 -54.79 -31.07 59.09
CA THR A 649 -56.24 -31.01 58.93
C THR A 649 -56.93 -30.82 60.27
N ILE A 650 -58.08 -30.14 60.23
CA ILE A 650 -59.00 -30.03 61.36
C ILE A 650 -60.35 -30.53 60.90
N ARG A 651 -60.91 -31.47 61.68
CA ARG A 651 -62.21 -32.07 61.44
C ARG A 651 -63.16 -31.73 62.58
N ASP A 652 -64.36 -31.28 62.25
CA ASP A 652 -65.41 -31.11 63.25
C ASP A 652 -65.96 -32.49 63.67
N ILE A 653 -65.87 -32.81 64.95
CA ILE A 653 -66.36 -34.05 65.57
C ILE A 653 -67.49 -33.78 66.59
N THR A 654 -68.07 -32.59 66.60
CA THR A 654 -69.13 -32.18 67.54
C THR A 654 -70.32 -33.13 67.48
N ASN A 655 -70.80 -33.47 66.28
CA ASN A 655 -71.91 -34.42 66.10
C ASN A 655 -71.57 -35.82 66.64
N ARG A 656 -70.31 -36.26 66.48
CA ARG A 656 -69.85 -37.56 67.01
C ARG A 656 -69.90 -37.55 68.53
N LYS A 657 -69.34 -36.51 69.18
CA LYS A 657 -69.35 -36.36 70.64
C LYS A 657 -70.76 -36.22 71.23
N LEU A 658 -71.64 -35.48 70.57
CA LEU A 658 -73.05 -35.39 70.98
C LEU A 658 -73.75 -36.74 70.90
N THR A 659 -73.51 -37.51 69.83
CA THR A 659 -74.12 -38.84 69.67
C THR A 659 -73.60 -39.84 70.71
N GLU A 660 -72.30 -39.84 71.00
CA GLU A 660 -71.70 -40.66 72.07
C GLU A 660 -72.31 -40.33 73.42
N SER A 661 -72.40 -39.04 73.78
CA SER A 661 -72.98 -38.61 75.06
C SER A 661 -74.47 -38.96 75.17
N HIS A 662 -75.24 -38.80 74.10
CA HIS A 662 -76.66 -39.19 74.08
C HIS A 662 -76.86 -40.70 74.21
N LEU A 663 -75.96 -41.50 73.60
CA LEU A 663 -75.99 -42.95 73.71
C LEU A 663 -75.67 -43.40 75.14
N GLU A 664 -74.62 -42.85 75.75
CA GLU A 664 -74.25 -43.12 77.16
C GLU A 664 -75.40 -42.78 78.12
N GLU A 665 -76.06 -41.63 77.93
CA GLU A 665 -77.19 -41.23 78.76
C GLU A 665 -78.41 -42.15 78.55
N SER A 666 -78.71 -42.53 77.32
CA SER A 666 -79.78 -43.49 77.01
C SER A 666 -79.49 -44.88 77.59
N GLU A 667 -78.25 -45.38 77.50
CA GLU A 667 -77.85 -46.67 78.09
C GLU A 667 -77.98 -46.65 79.62
N LYS A 668 -77.54 -45.56 80.26
CA LYS A 668 -77.67 -45.38 81.71
C LYS A 668 -79.14 -45.35 82.14
N GLN A 669 -80.00 -44.67 81.40
CA GLN A 669 -81.44 -44.65 81.66
C GLN A 669 -82.08 -46.03 81.46
N LEU A 670 -81.74 -46.76 80.39
CA LEU A 670 -82.24 -48.11 80.14
C LEU A 670 -81.82 -49.09 81.22
N ARG A 671 -80.55 -49.07 81.66
CA ARG A 671 -80.04 -49.89 82.77
C ARG A 671 -80.84 -49.65 84.06
N GLN A 672 -81.11 -48.39 84.39
CA GLN A 672 -81.93 -48.05 85.57
C GLN A 672 -83.36 -48.60 85.48
N VAL A 673 -83.98 -48.58 84.29
CA VAL A 673 -85.33 -49.10 84.11
C VAL A 673 -85.38 -50.62 84.25
N ILE A 674 -84.47 -51.36 83.61
CA ILE A 674 -84.48 -52.84 83.66
C ILE A 674 -84.21 -53.37 85.07
N ASP A 675 -83.38 -52.67 85.86
CA ASP A 675 -83.03 -53.05 87.23
C ASP A 675 -84.16 -52.85 88.24
N LEU A 676 -85.16 -52.02 87.92
CA LEU A 676 -86.35 -51.84 88.75
C LEU A 676 -87.40 -52.94 88.55
N VAL A 677 -87.28 -53.78 87.51
CA VAL A 677 -88.24 -54.84 87.22
C VAL A 677 -87.95 -56.07 88.08
N PRO A 678 -88.90 -56.57 88.89
CA PRO A 678 -88.66 -57.71 89.79
C PRO A 678 -88.69 -59.08 89.10
N HIS A 679 -88.74 -59.12 87.76
CA HIS A 679 -88.67 -60.34 86.96
C HIS A 679 -87.28 -60.49 86.34
N PHE A 680 -86.89 -61.72 86.04
CA PHE A 680 -85.61 -62.00 85.39
C PHE A 680 -85.61 -61.49 83.94
N ILE A 681 -84.80 -60.47 83.68
CA ILE A 681 -84.52 -59.96 82.34
C ILE A 681 -83.06 -60.24 82.05
N TYR A 682 -82.80 -61.11 81.08
CA TYR A 682 -81.46 -61.38 80.60
C TYR A 682 -81.43 -61.71 79.12
N ALA A 683 -80.27 -61.53 78.51
CA ALA A 683 -79.94 -62.02 77.18
C ALA A 683 -78.62 -62.77 77.27
N LYS A 684 -78.47 -63.85 76.50
CA LYS A 684 -77.22 -64.64 76.42
C LYS A 684 -76.75 -64.75 74.98
N ASN A 685 -75.45 -64.88 74.77
CA ASN A 685 -74.89 -65.22 73.46
C ASN A 685 -75.11 -66.71 73.14
N ARG A 686 -74.62 -67.17 71.98
CA ARG A 686 -74.75 -68.57 71.54
C ARG A 686 -73.96 -69.55 72.42
N ASP A 687 -72.94 -69.06 73.13
CA ASP A 687 -72.09 -69.83 74.02
C ASP A 687 -72.63 -69.89 75.47
N GLY A 688 -73.80 -69.26 75.71
CA GLY A 688 -74.52 -69.28 76.99
C GLY A 688 -74.10 -68.19 77.98
N GLU A 689 -73.22 -67.27 77.59
CA GLU A 689 -72.73 -66.18 78.44
C GLU A 689 -73.76 -65.05 78.52
N PHE A 690 -73.97 -64.47 79.71
CA PHE A 690 -74.89 -63.35 79.89
C PHE A 690 -74.38 -62.09 79.17
N LEU A 691 -75.10 -61.63 78.15
CA LEU A 691 -74.85 -60.34 77.47
C LEU A 691 -75.60 -59.18 78.12
N LEU A 692 -76.70 -59.49 78.80
CA LEU A 692 -77.50 -58.54 79.57
C LEU A 692 -78.10 -59.32 80.73
N ALA A 693 -78.10 -58.74 81.92
CA ALA A 693 -78.84 -59.24 83.07
C ALA A 693 -79.31 -58.03 83.87
N ASN A 694 -80.55 -58.06 84.36
CA ASN A 694 -80.99 -57.08 85.34
C ASN A 694 -80.67 -57.53 86.76
N LYS A 695 -80.77 -56.60 87.70
CA LYS A 695 -80.48 -56.84 89.12
C LYS A 695 -81.21 -58.04 89.71
N ALA A 696 -82.45 -58.31 89.30
CA ALA A 696 -83.21 -59.47 89.78
C ALA A 696 -82.56 -60.82 89.42
N VAL A 697 -81.95 -60.94 88.23
CA VAL A 697 -81.18 -62.14 87.86
C VAL A 697 -79.93 -62.24 88.72
N ALA A 698 -79.18 -61.14 88.86
CA ALA A 698 -77.97 -61.13 89.68
C ALA A 698 -78.25 -61.52 91.15
N GLU A 699 -79.34 -61.03 91.73
CA GLU A 699 -79.80 -61.38 93.08
C GLU A 699 -80.16 -62.87 93.21
N ALA A 700 -80.75 -63.47 92.18
CA ALA A 700 -81.09 -64.90 92.18
C ALA A 700 -79.86 -65.81 92.16
N TYR A 701 -78.79 -65.38 91.49
CA TYR A 701 -77.48 -66.05 91.49
C TYR A 701 -76.58 -65.62 92.66
N GLY A 702 -77.01 -64.65 93.49
CA GLY A 702 -76.27 -64.18 94.65
C GLY A 702 -75.03 -63.33 94.32
N THR A 703 -74.98 -62.70 93.14
CA THR A 703 -73.83 -61.90 92.65
C THR A 703 -74.29 -60.51 92.15
N THR A 704 -73.40 -59.74 91.53
CA THR A 704 -73.69 -58.44 90.91
C THR A 704 -73.90 -58.58 89.40
N VAL A 705 -74.62 -57.63 88.78
CA VAL A 705 -74.86 -57.66 87.33
C VAL A 705 -73.54 -57.66 86.55
N ASP A 706 -72.58 -56.82 86.93
CA ASP A 706 -71.29 -56.73 86.23
C ASP A 706 -70.45 -58.00 86.33
N GLU A 707 -70.55 -58.75 87.45
CA GLU A 707 -69.89 -60.06 87.59
C GLU A 707 -70.61 -61.14 86.77
N LEU A 708 -71.94 -61.06 86.67
CA LEU A 708 -72.74 -62.03 85.92
C LEU A 708 -72.55 -61.88 84.40
N LEU A 709 -72.34 -60.65 83.92
CA LEU A 709 -72.10 -60.35 82.50
C LEU A 709 -70.84 -61.06 81.98
N TYR A 710 -70.95 -61.57 80.76
CA TYR A 710 -69.96 -62.36 80.02
C TYR A 710 -69.55 -63.70 80.66
N HIS A 711 -70.29 -64.17 81.67
CA HIS A 711 -70.08 -65.48 82.30
C HIS A 711 -71.29 -66.40 82.03
N ARG A 712 -71.10 -67.72 82.18
CA ARG A 712 -72.12 -68.76 81.93
C ARG A 712 -72.80 -69.17 83.23
N ASP A 713 -73.93 -69.88 83.11
CA ASP A 713 -74.64 -70.39 84.29
C ASP A 713 -73.79 -71.34 85.13
N GLU A 714 -72.84 -72.05 84.50
CA GLU A 714 -71.96 -73.01 85.19
C GLU A 714 -70.89 -72.33 86.05
N ASP A 715 -70.66 -71.03 85.85
CA ASP A 715 -69.63 -70.27 86.55
C ASP A 715 -70.09 -69.78 87.94
N PHE A 716 -71.36 -69.98 88.30
CA PHE A 716 -72.02 -69.58 89.57
C PHE A 716 -72.86 -70.72 90.15
#